data_AF-A0AAJ7S9E2-F1
#
_entry.id   AF-A0AAJ7S9E2-F1
#
_cell.length_a   1.000
_cell.length_b   1.000
_cell.length_c   1.000
_cell.angle_alpha   90.00
_cell.angle_beta   90.00
_cell.angle_gamma   90.00
#
_symmetry.space_group_name_H-M   'P 1'
#
loop_
_entity.id
_entity.type
_entity.pdbx_description
1 polymer ?
#
loop_
_entity_poly.entity_id
_entity_poly.type
_entity_poly.pdbx_seq_one_letter_code
_entity_poly.pdbx_strand_id
1 'polypeptide(L)'
;MLLTILVAGLVCASTSAEILETVAQWPLLDFALPYDREFLNQYRPENVVPTGLEIGWDKVIITVPRLRAGVPSTLNYIPRNLPLESSPQLRAYPSWEWHSAGVGDFNCTKLISVYRSRMDRCNRLWTIDSGVVTSIDDFRPVCPPKIMVFDMKTDQLVRQYTFPREVLRPNTLLTNVIIDETSATTCDDVFLYISDTAGPGILVFDGATDRSWRVLHSSMYPNPDFGTYNIAGDMFELMDGVVGLGFSGRLGTLYYQPLATDRLFSVPTTALQAGPLAFGEQLPVTLVGKKSSQGLALSVDPRDDTILFAPLTETAIAAWQPRTNQQRILAYSPEKLQFVADIRWADRDNGHFWLLSSRFQKFYRREVNAREVNIRITRLMPLQHPLKSTILNSFTQSYFPQNYYNNTLRQFDSFSQINVKLLAGLSIVSVMILLLFSLRMRQLNIVILLLAAVVTSAHEKLRNIYSWKALEFAFPDEHARLIAIKTGAFIPGAPLPIDVDVYNGEHKSTVFVTIPRFQDGVPVTLGYVTDQVSADGNPVIAPYPNWRYNLIGDCDGITSVYRVQIDEYNRLWVLDTGVLGAKRICEPKLHVFDLHDNKRIAFHTFPREQFKEDSLYVTVAVDVRDGCQNTFAYVADVTGFSLLVYDMQNSRSWNIVNNLFYPYPPYGTFNIKGDTFDLMDGILGLALGPIENNDRILYFHSLASRIESWVPTSVIRNHTTFKENSEAAARSFVPFEQERSSQSAAEAMDRDGVLFFGLMSDLAIGCWNSKHYPEYGGKNIEIIVKDPETLQFPSGMKVVKSRKGKEELWVMTASFQRYMSGSLHPNETNFRILAGFVDELVRGTKCDVGALKAHFPFSQ
;
A
#
# COMPACT_ATOMS: atom_id res chain seq x y z
N MET A 1 0.39 54.36 -49.21
CA MET A 1 0.01 53.81 -50.54
C MET A 1 -0.51 52.40 -50.28
N LEU A 2 -1.77 52.33 -49.84
CA LEU A 2 -2.92 51.82 -50.62
C LEU A 2 -2.88 50.29 -50.88
N LEU A 3 -3.90 49.64 -50.32
CA LEU A 3 -4.52 48.37 -50.74
C LEU A 3 -3.92 47.04 -50.24
N THR A 4 -4.49 46.53 -49.16
CA THR A 4 -4.56 45.09 -48.83
C THR A 4 -5.98 44.80 -48.32
N ILE A 5 -6.84 44.21 -49.14
CA ILE A 5 -8.06 43.47 -48.72
C ILE A 5 -8.29 42.33 -49.72
N LEU A 6 -8.72 41.18 -49.18
CA LEU A 6 -9.13 39.91 -49.82
C LEU A 6 -7.93 39.01 -50.21
N VAL A 7 -7.75 37.77 -49.71
CA VAL A 7 -8.67 36.75 -49.18
C VAL A 7 -7.87 35.84 -48.24
N ALA A 8 -8.39 35.53 -47.05
CA ALA A 8 -8.01 34.31 -46.31
C ALA A 8 -9.21 33.88 -45.46
N GLY A 9 -10.04 33.01 -46.03
CA GLY A 9 -11.16 32.39 -45.35
C GLY A 9 -10.74 31.11 -44.64
N LEU A 10 -11.11 31.04 -43.36
CA LEU A 10 -11.52 29.87 -42.56
C LEU A 10 -10.69 28.59 -42.62
N VAL A 11 -9.98 28.29 -41.52
CA VAL A 11 -10.34 27.20 -40.58
C VAL A 11 -9.82 27.61 -39.19
N CYS A 12 -10.69 28.11 -38.31
CA CYS A 12 -10.42 28.20 -36.87
C CYS A 12 -11.40 27.27 -36.16
N ALA A 13 -10.88 26.23 -35.51
CA ALA A 13 -11.66 25.42 -34.59
C ALA A 13 -11.93 26.24 -33.32
N SER A 14 -13.19 26.59 -33.08
CA SER A 14 -13.63 27.24 -31.84
C SER A 14 -13.70 26.21 -30.72
N THR A 15 -12.85 26.34 -29.70
CA THR A 15 -13.03 25.65 -28.41
C THR A 15 -14.00 26.47 -27.56
N SER A 16 -15.23 25.98 -27.37
CA SER A 16 -16.19 26.55 -26.44
C SER A 16 -15.83 26.14 -25.01
N ALA A 17 -15.48 27.09 -24.14
CA ALA A 17 -15.39 26.86 -22.70
C ALA A 17 -16.79 26.51 -22.14
N GLU A 18 -16.91 25.70 -21.09
CA GLU A 18 -18.21 25.39 -20.47
C GLU A 18 -18.48 26.34 -19.29
N ILE A 19 -19.75 26.70 -19.04
CA ILE A 19 -20.16 27.61 -17.97
C ILE A 19 -20.48 26.80 -16.71
N LEU A 20 -19.94 27.23 -15.56
CA LEU A 20 -20.30 26.71 -14.24
C LEU A 20 -21.45 27.52 -13.64
N GLU A 21 -22.66 27.00 -13.76
CA GLU A 21 -23.85 27.57 -13.12
C GLU A 21 -23.96 27.06 -11.68
N THR A 22 -24.03 27.95 -10.70
CA THR A 22 -24.18 27.57 -9.29
C THR A 22 -25.66 27.33 -8.98
N VAL A 23 -26.02 26.08 -8.68
CA VAL A 23 -27.40 25.71 -8.34
C VAL A 23 -27.68 26.02 -6.87
N ALA A 24 -26.79 25.62 -5.98
CA ALA A 24 -26.89 25.87 -4.55
C ALA A 24 -25.49 26.04 -3.94
N GLN A 25 -25.41 26.82 -2.86
CA GLN A 25 -24.14 27.09 -2.19
C GLN A 25 -24.34 27.38 -0.71
N TRP A 26 -23.34 27.08 0.11
CA TRP A 26 -23.40 27.25 1.56
C TRP A 26 -22.07 27.73 2.12
N PRO A 27 -22.10 28.65 3.09
CA PRO A 27 -20.96 28.85 3.97
C PRO A 27 -20.70 27.60 4.81
N LEU A 28 -21.72 27.11 5.50
CA LEU A 28 -21.74 25.80 6.15
C LEU A 28 -23.13 25.18 5.90
N LEU A 29 -23.20 23.85 5.80
CA LEU A 29 -24.47 23.17 5.56
C LEU A 29 -25.41 23.37 6.75
N ASP A 30 -26.63 23.79 6.47
CA ASP A 30 -27.72 23.94 7.45
C ASP A 30 -28.77 22.84 7.27
N PHE A 31 -29.42 22.43 8.36
CA PHE A 31 -30.38 21.32 8.39
C PHE A 31 -31.73 21.81 8.91
N ALA A 32 -32.81 21.27 8.35
CA ALA A 32 -34.17 21.42 8.89
C ALA A 32 -34.36 20.53 10.14
N LEU A 33 -33.59 20.84 11.20
CA LEU A 33 -33.52 20.07 12.43
C LEU A 33 -34.91 19.93 13.08
N PRO A 34 -35.20 18.77 13.72
CA PRO A 34 -36.41 18.63 14.51
C PRO A 34 -36.31 19.52 15.76
N TYR A 35 -37.44 19.81 16.42
CA TYR A 35 -37.47 20.49 17.73
C TYR A 35 -36.98 19.58 18.88
N ASP A 36 -35.93 18.82 18.63
CA ASP A 36 -35.27 17.95 19.58
C ASP A 36 -33.95 18.60 20.01
N ARG A 37 -33.79 18.77 21.33
CA ARG A 37 -32.60 19.40 21.91
C ARG A 37 -31.34 18.56 21.71
N GLU A 38 -31.46 17.25 21.57
CA GLU A 38 -30.29 16.38 21.43
C GLU A 38 -29.56 16.63 20.11
N PHE A 39 -30.29 16.74 18.99
CA PHE A 39 -29.71 17.08 17.69
C PHE A 39 -29.05 18.47 17.71
N LEU A 40 -29.71 19.46 18.32
CA LEU A 40 -29.17 20.82 18.43
C LEU A 40 -27.86 20.86 19.23
N ASN A 41 -27.77 20.07 20.31
CA ASN A 41 -26.59 20.04 21.16
C ASN A 41 -25.38 19.36 20.50
N GLN A 42 -25.62 18.41 19.60
CA GLN A 42 -24.55 17.66 18.94
C GLN A 42 -24.09 18.28 17.61
N TYR A 43 -24.97 18.98 16.90
CA TYR A 43 -24.64 19.57 15.60
C TYR A 43 -23.44 20.53 15.67
N ARG A 44 -22.44 20.29 14.82
CA ARG A 44 -21.23 21.11 14.66
C ARG A 44 -21.04 21.43 13.18
N PRO A 45 -21.58 22.55 12.66
CA PRO A 45 -21.57 22.86 11.22
C PRO A 45 -20.17 22.85 10.60
N GLU A 46 -19.14 23.24 11.36
CA GLU A 46 -17.73 23.22 10.99
C GLU A 46 -17.15 21.81 10.72
N ASN A 47 -17.86 20.76 11.13
CA ASN A 47 -17.47 19.36 10.94
C ASN A 47 -18.25 18.67 9.80
N VAL A 48 -19.19 19.36 9.16
CA VAL A 48 -20.14 18.77 8.21
C VAL A 48 -19.68 18.98 6.78
N VAL A 49 -19.24 17.90 6.11
CA VAL A 49 -18.81 17.94 4.70
C VAL A 49 -19.57 16.92 3.87
N PRO A 50 -20.20 17.32 2.75
CA PRO A 50 -20.86 16.39 1.85
C PRO A 50 -19.86 15.69 0.93
N THR A 51 -20.08 14.41 0.64
CA THR A 51 -19.18 13.60 -0.20
C THR A 51 -19.83 13.00 -1.43
N GLY A 52 -21.16 13.01 -1.52
CA GLY A 52 -21.89 12.44 -2.64
C GLY A 52 -23.11 13.26 -3.03
N LEU A 53 -23.42 13.15 -4.32
CA LEU A 53 -24.52 13.83 -4.98
C LEU A 53 -25.26 12.81 -5.84
N GLU A 54 -26.59 12.86 -5.84
CA GLU A 54 -27.42 12.08 -6.78
C GLU A 54 -28.63 12.91 -7.21
N ILE A 55 -28.91 12.94 -8.51
CA ILE A 55 -29.94 13.79 -9.11
C ILE A 55 -31.21 12.97 -9.35
N GLY A 56 -32.17 13.08 -8.42
CA GLY A 56 -33.49 12.48 -8.53
C GLY A 56 -34.46 13.29 -9.39
N TRP A 57 -35.72 12.86 -9.42
CA TRP A 57 -36.75 13.51 -10.25
C TRP A 57 -37.16 14.87 -9.69
N ASP A 58 -37.55 14.89 -8.41
CA ASP A 58 -38.01 16.05 -7.65
C ASP A 58 -37.04 16.45 -6.52
N LYS A 59 -36.10 15.56 -6.18
CA LYS A 59 -35.12 15.68 -5.09
C LYS A 59 -33.70 15.68 -5.63
N VAL A 60 -32.82 16.48 -5.05
CA VAL A 60 -31.36 16.33 -5.17
C VAL A 60 -30.87 15.73 -3.85
N ILE A 61 -30.33 14.51 -3.91
CA ILE A 61 -29.83 13.77 -2.75
C ILE A 61 -28.40 14.21 -2.47
N ILE A 62 -28.12 14.48 -1.19
CA ILE A 62 -26.82 14.93 -0.69
C ILE A 62 -26.43 14.02 0.47
N THR A 63 -25.31 13.31 0.33
CA THR A 63 -24.78 12.43 1.37
C THR A 63 -23.68 13.14 2.15
N VAL A 64 -23.75 12.99 3.47
CA VAL A 64 -22.90 13.67 4.45
C VAL A 64 -22.42 12.61 5.44
N PRO A 65 -21.31 11.93 5.17
CA PRO A 65 -20.80 10.90 6.07
C PRO A 65 -20.36 11.51 7.40
N ARG A 66 -20.39 10.70 8.45
CA ARG A 66 -19.96 11.07 9.79
C ARG A 66 -18.43 11.03 9.89
N LEU A 67 -17.74 11.85 9.10
CA LEU A 67 -16.27 11.96 9.08
C LEU A 67 -15.73 12.41 10.45
N ARG A 68 -16.45 13.32 11.09
CA ARG A 68 -16.22 13.84 12.44
C ARG A 68 -17.53 13.81 13.23
N ALA A 69 -17.46 14.03 14.53
CA ALA A 69 -18.64 14.17 15.38
C ALA A 69 -19.44 15.44 15.02
N GLY A 70 -20.76 15.38 15.23
CA GLY A 70 -21.67 16.53 15.04
C GLY A 70 -22.37 16.62 13.69
N VAL A 71 -22.45 15.50 12.97
CA VAL A 71 -23.27 15.35 11.76
C VAL A 71 -24.67 14.81 12.13
N PRO A 72 -25.74 15.62 12.03
CA PRO A 72 -27.08 15.24 12.48
C PRO A 72 -27.70 14.15 11.59
N SER A 73 -27.70 14.33 10.26
CA SER A 73 -28.24 13.35 9.30
C SER A 73 -27.28 13.11 8.14
N THR A 74 -27.13 11.84 7.76
CA THR A 74 -26.10 11.40 6.81
C THR A 74 -26.59 11.25 5.38
N LEU A 75 -27.90 11.09 5.20
CA LEU A 75 -28.58 11.01 3.91
C LEU A 75 -29.66 12.09 3.90
N ASN A 76 -29.54 13.02 2.97
CA ASN A 76 -30.32 14.25 2.94
C ASN A 76 -30.82 14.55 1.54
N TYR A 77 -31.78 15.45 1.43
CA TYR A 77 -32.19 15.99 0.15
C TYR A 77 -32.54 17.48 0.23
N ILE A 78 -32.49 18.12 -0.94
CA ILE A 78 -33.09 19.42 -1.21
C ILE A 78 -34.08 19.30 -2.37
N PRO A 79 -35.11 20.14 -2.45
CA PRO A 79 -35.96 20.21 -3.64
C PRO A 79 -35.13 20.54 -4.87
N ARG A 80 -35.46 19.95 -6.03
CA ARG A 80 -34.75 20.25 -7.28
C ARG A 80 -35.07 21.63 -7.83
N ASN A 81 -36.30 22.11 -7.60
CA ASN A 81 -36.76 23.43 -8.02
C ASN A 81 -36.46 24.46 -6.94
N LEU A 82 -35.26 25.04 -6.99
CA LEU A 82 -34.82 26.10 -6.07
C LEU A 82 -34.30 27.31 -6.86
N PRO A 83 -34.35 28.52 -6.25
CA PRO A 83 -33.61 29.65 -6.79
C PRO A 83 -32.12 29.32 -6.90
N LEU A 84 -31.51 29.68 -8.04
CA LEU A 84 -30.07 29.54 -8.22
C LEU A 84 -29.29 30.28 -7.13
N GLU A 85 -28.12 29.77 -6.79
CA GLU A 85 -27.23 30.34 -5.77
C GLU A 85 -27.81 30.40 -4.35
N SER A 86 -28.93 29.73 -4.09
CA SER A 86 -29.55 29.66 -2.77
C SER A 86 -28.80 28.74 -1.79
N SER A 87 -29.07 28.92 -0.50
CA SER A 87 -28.54 28.10 0.61
C SER A 87 -29.69 27.36 1.31
N PRO A 88 -30.35 26.39 0.65
CA PRO A 88 -31.51 25.70 1.21
C PRO A 88 -31.11 24.82 2.41
N GLN A 89 -32.03 24.64 3.36
CA GLN A 89 -31.84 23.68 4.45
C GLN A 89 -31.93 22.24 3.94
N LEU A 90 -31.00 21.39 4.40
CA LEU A 90 -31.02 19.96 4.16
C LEU A 90 -32.17 19.30 4.94
N ARG A 91 -32.93 18.43 4.26
CA ARG A 91 -33.96 17.60 4.90
C ARG A 91 -33.46 16.17 5.02
N ALA A 92 -33.56 15.60 6.22
CA ALA A 92 -33.19 14.21 6.47
C ALA A 92 -34.05 13.26 5.62
N TYR A 93 -33.42 12.29 4.97
CA TYR A 93 -34.07 11.29 4.14
C TYR A 93 -33.94 9.88 4.76
N PRO A 94 -35.00 9.05 4.75
CA PRO A 94 -36.39 9.42 4.39
C PRO A 94 -37.08 10.22 5.51
N SER A 95 -36.60 10.10 6.75
CA SER A 95 -37.07 10.88 7.91
C SER A 95 -35.97 10.95 8.98
N TRP A 96 -36.14 11.85 9.97
CA TRP A 96 -35.22 11.97 11.11
C TRP A 96 -35.05 10.69 11.93
N GLU A 97 -36.07 9.80 11.95
CA GLU A 97 -36.01 8.53 12.68
C GLU A 97 -34.90 7.62 12.18
N TRP A 98 -34.46 7.74 10.92
CA TRP A 98 -33.37 6.96 10.34
C TRP A 98 -31.98 7.47 10.73
N HIS A 99 -31.89 8.63 11.38
CA HIS A 99 -30.63 9.32 11.68
C HIS A 99 -30.35 9.39 13.18
N SER A 100 -30.79 8.39 13.96
CA SER A 100 -30.55 8.31 15.41
C SER A 100 -29.05 8.34 15.78
N ALA A 101 -28.17 7.88 14.88
CA ALA A 101 -26.73 7.99 15.05
C ALA A 101 -26.23 9.45 15.14
N GLY A 102 -27.01 10.43 14.68
CA GLY A 102 -26.72 11.86 14.83
C GLY A 102 -26.85 12.39 16.25
N VAL A 103 -27.51 11.62 17.14
CA VAL A 103 -27.56 11.87 18.59
C VAL A 103 -26.77 10.82 19.38
N GLY A 104 -25.98 9.97 18.72
CA GLY A 104 -25.18 8.92 19.36
C GLY A 104 -25.92 7.60 19.63
N ASP A 105 -27.15 7.44 19.14
CA ASP A 105 -27.89 6.17 19.19
C ASP A 105 -27.60 5.32 17.93
N PHE A 106 -26.64 4.40 18.08
CA PHE A 106 -26.15 3.54 17.00
C PHE A 106 -27.00 2.28 16.82
N ASN A 107 -28.22 2.46 16.32
CA ASN A 107 -29.06 1.34 15.88
C ASN A 107 -28.65 0.85 14.48
N CYS A 108 -28.09 -0.36 14.40
CA CYS A 108 -27.59 -0.95 13.15
C CYS A 108 -28.67 -1.29 12.11
N THR A 109 -29.96 -1.23 12.46
CA THR A 109 -31.06 -1.32 11.47
C THR A 109 -31.32 0.01 10.75
N LYS A 110 -30.66 1.10 11.18
CA LYS A 110 -30.79 2.47 10.65
C LYS A 110 -29.47 2.96 10.06
N LEU A 111 -29.45 4.22 9.58
CA LEU A 111 -28.31 4.81 8.86
C LEU A 111 -27.23 5.33 9.82
N ILE A 112 -26.00 4.84 9.65
CA ILE A 112 -24.84 5.19 10.48
C ILE A 112 -23.91 6.17 9.80
N SER A 113 -23.52 5.96 8.54
CA SER A 113 -22.64 6.90 7.83
C SER A 113 -22.65 6.59 6.34
N VAL A 114 -23.35 7.42 5.58
CA VAL A 114 -23.52 7.26 4.13
C VAL A 114 -22.55 8.18 3.40
N TYR A 115 -21.64 7.57 2.64
CA TYR A 115 -20.71 8.32 1.80
C TYR A 115 -21.32 8.67 0.45
N ARG A 116 -21.99 7.70 -0.19
CA ARG A 116 -22.59 7.86 -1.52
C ARG A 116 -23.83 7.00 -1.72
N SER A 117 -24.68 7.45 -2.62
CA SER A 117 -25.89 6.77 -3.04
C SER A 117 -26.08 6.91 -4.55
N ARG A 118 -26.77 5.95 -5.17
CA ARG A 118 -27.05 5.94 -6.61
C ARG A 118 -28.50 5.58 -6.86
N MET A 119 -29.10 6.22 -7.85
CA MET A 119 -30.44 5.89 -8.29
C MET A 119 -30.37 4.91 -9.46
N ASP A 120 -31.19 3.85 -9.41
CA ASP A 120 -31.35 2.92 -10.53
C ASP A 120 -32.46 3.38 -11.50
N ARG A 121 -32.64 2.64 -12.61
CA ARG A 121 -33.71 2.92 -13.59
C ARG A 121 -35.13 2.79 -13.03
N CYS A 122 -35.31 2.08 -11.90
CA CYS A 122 -36.59 1.89 -11.23
C CYS A 122 -36.95 3.00 -10.23
N ASN A 123 -36.18 4.09 -10.17
CA ASN A 123 -36.38 5.17 -9.21
C ASN A 123 -36.20 4.70 -7.75
N ARG A 124 -35.24 3.78 -7.53
CA ARG A 124 -34.83 3.34 -6.20
C ARG A 124 -33.44 3.88 -5.86
N LEU A 125 -33.26 4.33 -4.63
CA LEU A 125 -32.02 4.88 -4.12
C LEU A 125 -31.22 3.81 -3.38
N TRP A 126 -30.14 3.36 -4.01
CA TRP A 126 -29.16 2.44 -3.44
C TRP A 126 -28.15 3.22 -2.60
N THR A 127 -28.15 2.96 -1.30
CA THR A 127 -27.38 3.68 -0.30
C THR A 127 -26.34 2.76 0.31
N ILE A 128 -25.07 3.15 0.27
CA ILE A 128 -24.00 2.45 0.97
C ILE A 128 -23.75 3.13 2.31
N ASP A 129 -24.06 2.42 3.37
CA ASP A 129 -23.76 2.81 4.74
C ASP A 129 -22.49 2.07 5.20
N SER A 130 -21.45 2.84 5.53
CA SER A 130 -20.16 2.28 5.93
C SER A 130 -20.19 1.68 7.34
N GLY A 131 -21.15 2.07 8.19
CA GLY A 131 -21.17 1.64 9.59
C GLY A 131 -20.05 2.25 10.45
N VAL A 132 -19.28 3.20 9.92
CA VAL A 132 -18.13 3.85 10.58
C VAL A 132 -18.44 5.31 10.90
N VAL A 133 -18.21 5.72 12.14
CA VAL A 133 -18.27 7.12 12.58
C VAL A 133 -16.86 7.64 12.87
N THR A 134 -16.71 8.96 12.85
CA THR A 134 -15.45 9.67 13.14
C THR A 134 -14.26 9.13 12.33
N SER A 135 -14.51 8.85 11.04
CA SER A 135 -13.60 8.12 10.15
C SER A 135 -12.23 8.76 9.94
N ILE A 136 -12.10 10.08 10.13
CA ILE A 136 -10.83 10.82 10.00
C ILE A 136 -10.28 11.31 11.36
N ASP A 137 -10.94 10.92 12.46
CA ASP A 137 -10.49 11.23 13.83
C ASP A 137 -9.91 9.97 14.49
N ASP A 138 -10.77 9.03 14.87
CA ASP A 138 -10.39 7.82 15.62
C ASP A 138 -10.86 6.52 14.94
N PHE A 139 -11.51 6.61 13.78
CA PHE A 139 -12.01 5.49 12.97
C PHE A 139 -12.80 4.47 13.83
N ARG A 140 -14.10 4.72 14.04
CA ARG A 140 -14.93 3.87 14.90
C ARG A 140 -15.99 3.09 14.13
N PRO A 141 -15.74 1.81 13.81
CA PRO A 141 -16.77 0.90 13.32
C PRO A 141 -17.78 0.63 14.45
N VAL A 142 -19.04 1.04 14.26
CA VAL A 142 -20.12 0.81 15.22
C VAL A 142 -21.15 -0.20 14.71
N CYS A 143 -21.24 -0.40 13.40
CA CYS A 143 -22.10 -1.39 12.76
C CYS A 143 -21.41 -2.04 11.56
N PRO A 144 -21.80 -3.26 11.16
CA PRO A 144 -21.40 -3.82 9.88
C PRO A 144 -21.84 -2.93 8.69
N PRO A 145 -21.01 -2.74 7.67
CA PRO A 145 -21.39 -2.04 6.45
C PRO A 145 -22.59 -2.70 5.77
N LYS A 146 -23.44 -1.90 5.13
CA LYS A 146 -24.68 -2.40 4.51
C LYS A 146 -25.15 -1.58 3.32
N ILE A 147 -25.86 -2.25 2.43
CA ILE A 147 -26.64 -1.66 1.35
C ILE A 147 -28.06 -1.48 1.85
N MET A 148 -28.64 -0.30 1.65
CA MET A 148 -30.06 -0.04 1.81
C MET A 148 -30.65 0.49 0.51
N VAL A 149 -31.80 -0.03 0.10
CA VAL A 149 -32.50 0.38 -1.11
C VAL A 149 -33.83 0.99 -0.72
N PHE A 150 -34.02 2.27 -1.03
CA PHE A 150 -35.28 2.98 -0.78
C PHE A 150 -36.03 3.21 -2.09
N ASP A 151 -37.33 2.93 -2.10
CA ASP A 151 -38.19 3.38 -3.19
C ASP A 151 -38.42 4.89 -3.07
N MET A 152 -37.98 5.69 -4.04
CA MET A 152 -38.03 7.15 -3.89
C MET A 152 -39.42 7.75 -4.10
N LYS A 153 -40.41 6.95 -4.50
CA LYS A 153 -41.80 7.39 -4.65
C LYS A 153 -42.54 7.33 -3.32
N THR A 154 -42.28 6.30 -2.53
CA THR A 154 -42.91 6.03 -1.23
C THR A 154 -42.01 6.35 -0.04
N ASP A 155 -40.72 6.58 -0.30
CA ASP A 155 -39.65 6.79 0.67
C ASP A 155 -39.53 5.63 1.69
N GLN A 156 -39.90 4.42 1.26
CA GLN A 156 -39.82 3.19 2.07
C GLN A 156 -38.59 2.36 1.72
N LEU A 157 -38.01 1.72 2.73
CA LEU A 157 -36.97 0.71 2.53
C LEU A 157 -37.59 -0.52 1.86
N VAL A 158 -37.04 -0.94 0.73
CA VAL A 158 -37.49 -2.11 -0.03
C VAL A 158 -36.51 -3.28 -0.02
N ARG A 159 -35.22 -3.03 0.26
CA ARG A 159 -34.20 -4.07 0.38
C ARG A 159 -33.06 -3.63 1.30
N GLN A 160 -32.53 -4.56 2.07
CA GLN A 160 -31.32 -4.37 2.87
C GLN A 160 -30.39 -5.58 2.68
N TYR A 161 -29.10 -5.32 2.56
CA TYR A 161 -28.06 -6.33 2.52
C TYR A 161 -26.92 -5.94 3.46
N THR A 162 -26.56 -6.81 4.39
CA THR A 162 -25.41 -6.60 5.28
C THR A 162 -24.23 -7.41 4.75
N PHE A 163 -23.08 -6.76 4.56
CA PHE A 163 -21.90 -7.44 4.04
C PHE A 163 -21.40 -8.50 5.03
N PRO A 164 -21.13 -9.72 4.56
CA PRO A 164 -20.63 -10.79 5.42
C PRO A 164 -19.15 -10.54 5.77
N ARG A 165 -18.67 -11.09 6.88
CA ARG A 165 -17.36 -10.71 7.45
C ARG A 165 -16.19 -11.05 6.52
N GLU A 166 -16.31 -12.11 5.73
CA GLU A 166 -15.29 -12.64 4.82
C GLU A 166 -14.92 -11.69 3.67
N VAL A 167 -15.81 -10.79 3.27
CA VAL A 167 -15.52 -9.80 2.21
C VAL A 167 -14.96 -8.49 2.77
N LEU A 168 -14.97 -8.35 4.09
CA LEU A 168 -14.54 -7.15 4.80
C LEU A 168 -13.11 -7.31 5.33
N ARG A 169 -12.51 -6.17 5.64
CA ARG A 169 -11.26 -6.02 6.40
C ARG A 169 -11.58 -5.32 7.72
N PRO A 170 -10.73 -5.45 8.76
CA PRO A 170 -10.96 -4.75 10.01
C PRO A 170 -11.06 -3.22 9.86
N ASN A 171 -10.32 -2.66 8.92
CA ASN A 171 -10.32 -1.25 8.55
C ASN A 171 -11.23 -0.91 7.33
N THR A 172 -12.20 -1.77 6.96
CA THR A 172 -13.06 -1.49 5.81
C THR A 172 -13.83 -0.17 5.97
N LEU A 173 -13.78 0.67 4.94
CA LEU A 173 -14.56 1.89 4.80
C LEU A 173 -15.11 1.98 3.37
N LEU A 174 -16.39 1.63 3.20
CA LEU A 174 -17.05 1.66 1.89
C LEU A 174 -17.49 3.08 1.54
N THR A 175 -16.93 3.68 0.47
CA THR A 175 -17.05 5.12 0.19
C THR A 175 -17.67 5.48 -1.15
N ASN A 176 -17.71 4.58 -2.12
CA ASN A 176 -18.29 4.83 -3.44
C ASN A 176 -19.02 3.60 -3.95
N VAL A 177 -19.98 3.84 -4.85
CA VAL A 177 -20.76 2.80 -5.49
C VAL A 177 -21.13 3.18 -6.91
N ILE A 178 -21.06 2.19 -7.79
CA ILE A 178 -21.59 2.18 -9.15
C ILE A 178 -22.65 1.08 -9.23
N ILE A 179 -23.76 1.38 -9.91
CA ILE A 179 -24.75 0.37 -10.32
C ILE A 179 -24.47 0.01 -11.77
N ASP A 180 -24.31 -1.29 -12.03
CA ASP A 180 -24.21 -1.86 -13.37
C ASP A 180 -25.52 -2.58 -13.70
N GLU A 181 -26.32 -1.93 -14.55
CA GLU A 181 -27.60 -2.42 -15.04
C GLU A 181 -27.50 -3.04 -16.45
N THR A 182 -26.28 -3.23 -16.99
CA THR A 182 -26.08 -3.60 -18.41
C THR A 182 -26.62 -4.99 -18.75
N SER A 183 -26.47 -5.94 -17.84
CA SER A 183 -26.98 -7.32 -17.95
C SER A 183 -28.30 -7.54 -17.20
N ALA A 184 -28.79 -6.54 -16.47
CA ALA A 184 -29.94 -6.68 -15.58
C ALA A 184 -31.27 -6.75 -16.34
N THR A 185 -32.08 -7.77 -16.04
CA THR A 185 -33.43 -7.96 -16.60
C THR A 185 -34.51 -7.33 -15.75
N THR A 186 -34.27 -7.25 -14.44
CA THR A 186 -35.10 -6.56 -13.44
C THR A 186 -34.29 -5.42 -12.84
N CYS A 187 -34.77 -4.79 -11.78
CA CYS A 187 -33.93 -3.88 -11.00
C CYS A 187 -33.25 -4.61 -9.84
N ASP A 188 -33.63 -5.84 -9.52
CA ASP A 188 -33.07 -6.59 -8.40
C ASP A 188 -31.80 -7.37 -8.74
N ASP A 189 -31.57 -7.69 -10.01
CA ASP A 189 -30.46 -8.48 -10.56
C ASP A 189 -29.31 -7.60 -11.10
N VAL A 190 -29.09 -6.44 -10.50
CA VAL A 190 -27.97 -5.54 -10.83
C VAL A 190 -26.68 -5.95 -10.15
N PHE A 191 -25.55 -5.58 -10.74
CA PHE A 191 -24.26 -5.64 -10.04
C PHE A 191 -23.93 -4.29 -9.41
N LEU A 192 -23.33 -4.31 -8.22
CA LEU A 192 -22.72 -3.11 -7.64
C LEU A 192 -21.20 -3.26 -7.55
N TYR A 193 -20.49 -2.19 -7.86
CA TYR A 193 -19.05 -2.07 -7.61
C TYR A 193 -18.82 -1.01 -6.55
N ILE A 194 -18.22 -1.40 -5.43
CA ILE A 194 -18.13 -0.58 -4.22
C ILE A 194 -16.66 -0.45 -3.83
N SER A 195 -16.16 0.77 -3.70
CA SER A 195 -14.78 0.99 -3.26
C SER A 195 -14.65 0.91 -1.75
N ASP A 196 -13.70 0.12 -1.28
CA ASP A 196 -13.21 0.13 0.09
C ASP A 196 -11.91 0.95 0.11
N THR A 197 -11.96 2.11 0.77
CA THR A 197 -10.88 3.11 0.69
C THR A 197 -9.79 2.88 1.75
N ALA A 198 -10.20 2.58 2.98
CA ALA A 198 -9.29 2.40 4.11
C ALA A 198 -8.72 0.97 4.15
N GLY A 199 -9.49 -0.03 3.73
CA GLY A 199 -8.95 -1.31 3.29
C GLY A 199 -8.97 -1.34 1.77
N PRO A 200 -7.89 -0.96 1.05
CA PRO A 200 -7.95 -0.75 -0.41
C PRO A 200 -8.45 -1.98 -1.17
N GLY A 201 -9.55 -1.84 -1.92
CA GLY A 201 -10.14 -2.93 -2.70
C GLY A 201 -11.49 -2.56 -3.32
N ILE A 202 -12.02 -3.44 -4.17
CA ILE A 202 -13.38 -3.29 -4.72
C ILE A 202 -14.22 -4.48 -4.27
N LEU A 203 -15.36 -4.19 -3.64
CA LEU A 203 -16.39 -5.17 -3.35
C LEU A 203 -17.35 -5.22 -4.54
N VAL A 204 -17.71 -6.44 -4.93
CA VAL A 204 -18.72 -6.71 -5.94
C VAL A 204 -19.92 -7.31 -5.23
N PHE A 205 -21.11 -6.78 -5.49
CA PHE A 205 -22.38 -7.34 -5.03
C PHE A 205 -23.20 -7.78 -6.23
N ASP A 206 -23.65 -9.03 -6.22
CA ASP A 206 -24.57 -9.63 -7.17
C ASP A 206 -25.99 -9.59 -6.60
N GLY A 207 -26.82 -8.70 -7.14
CA GLY A 207 -28.20 -8.56 -6.73
C GLY A 207 -29.08 -9.76 -7.07
N ALA A 208 -28.72 -10.59 -8.05
CA ALA A 208 -29.52 -11.76 -8.41
C ALA A 208 -29.42 -12.87 -7.36
N THR A 209 -28.25 -13.02 -6.74
CA THR A 209 -27.94 -14.12 -5.80
C THR A 209 -27.74 -13.67 -4.36
N ASP A 210 -27.78 -12.36 -4.06
CA ASP A 210 -27.44 -11.77 -2.76
C ASP A 210 -26.04 -12.19 -2.28
N ARG A 211 -25.10 -12.34 -3.22
CA ARG A 211 -23.71 -12.67 -2.93
C ARG A 211 -22.83 -11.45 -3.09
N SER A 212 -21.79 -11.40 -2.28
CA SER A 212 -20.71 -10.44 -2.46
C SER A 212 -19.36 -11.12 -2.37
N TRP A 213 -18.38 -10.51 -3.02
CA TRP A 213 -16.98 -10.89 -2.92
C TRP A 213 -16.11 -9.65 -3.03
N ARG A 214 -14.86 -9.81 -2.62
CA ARG A 214 -13.84 -8.77 -2.69
C ARG A 214 -12.85 -9.12 -3.78
N VAL A 215 -12.49 -8.13 -4.59
CA VAL A 215 -11.36 -8.20 -5.50
C VAL A 215 -10.28 -7.20 -5.08
N LEU A 216 -9.03 -7.50 -5.41
CA LEU A 216 -7.87 -6.71 -5.03
C LEU A 216 -6.92 -6.59 -6.22
N HIS A 217 -6.26 -5.44 -6.32
CA HIS A 217 -5.08 -5.24 -7.16
C HIS A 217 -4.18 -4.18 -6.49
N SER A 218 -2.86 -4.28 -6.68
CA SER A 218 -1.87 -3.36 -6.08
C SER A 218 -2.18 -1.89 -6.35
N SER A 219 -2.66 -1.55 -7.57
CA SER A 219 -3.05 -0.19 -7.96
C SER A 219 -4.27 0.39 -7.22
N MET A 220 -4.93 -0.37 -6.35
CA MET A 220 -6.00 0.14 -5.49
C MET A 220 -5.45 0.81 -4.23
N TYR A 221 -4.19 0.57 -3.86
CA TYR A 221 -3.53 1.19 -2.71
C TYR A 221 -3.10 2.65 -2.99
N PRO A 222 -3.00 3.49 -1.94
CA PRO A 222 -2.42 4.82 -2.07
C PRO A 222 -0.94 4.73 -2.46
N ASN A 223 -0.45 5.67 -3.27
CA ASN A 223 0.98 5.79 -3.56
C ASN A 223 1.59 6.89 -2.66
N PRO A 224 2.64 6.58 -1.86
CA PRO A 224 3.30 7.54 -0.99
C PRO A 224 3.73 8.85 -1.66
N ASP A 225 4.16 8.81 -2.92
CA ASP A 225 4.60 9.99 -3.69
C ASP A 225 3.47 11.01 -3.93
N PHE A 226 2.22 10.58 -3.78
CA PHE A 226 1.02 11.37 -4.02
C PHE A 226 0.16 11.55 -2.77
N GLY A 227 0.70 11.24 -1.59
CA GLY A 227 0.00 11.38 -0.30
C GLY A 227 -0.20 12.83 0.16
N THR A 228 0.57 13.78 -0.38
CA THR A 228 0.45 15.21 -0.07
C THR A 228 -0.36 15.93 -1.15
N TYR A 229 -1.38 16.68 -0.72
CA TYR A 229 -2.26 17.46 -1.57
C TYR A 229 -1.92 18.94 -1.45
N ASN A 230 -1.97 19.69 -2.55
CA ASN A 230 -1.88 21.15 -2.55
C ASN A 230 -3.09 21.73 -3.27
N ILE A 231 -3.99 22.34 -2.50
CA ILE A 231 -5.23 22.92 -3.03
C ILE A 231 -5.27 24.39 -2.65
N ALA A 232 -5.20 25.28 -3.64
CA ALA A 232 -5.19 26.73 -3.44
C ALA A 232 -4.13 27.22 -2.42
N GLY A 233 -2.97 26.55 -2.36
CA GLY A 233 -1.86 26.88 -1.46
C GLY A 233 -1.92 26.21 -0.08
N ASP A 234 -3.01 25.52 0.26
CA ASP A 234 -3.10 24.70 1.46
C ASP A 234 -2.56 23.31 1.20
N MET A 235 -1.68 22.85 2.09
CA MET A 235 -1.15 21.48 2.06
C MET A 235 -1.70 20.64 3.20
N PHE A 236 -2.01 19.37 2.91
CA PHE A 236 -2.35 18.33 3.88
C PHE A 236 -1.98 16.96 3.33
N GLU A 237 -1.86 15.97 4.21
CA GLU A 237 -1.58 14.57 3.85
C GLU A 237 -2.79 13.68 4.12
N LEU A 238 -3.07 12.76 3.19
CA LEU A 238 -4.13 11.78 3.31
C LEU A 238 -3.83 10.56 2.43
N MET A 239 -3.71 9.37 3.03
CA MET A 239 -3.29 8.14 2.36
C MET A 239 -4.47 7.23 2.03
N ASP A 240 -5.47 7.76 1.34
CA ASP A 240 -6.67 7.01 0.95
C ASP A 240 -6.44 6.20 -0.34
N GLY A 241 -6.84 4.93 -0.30
CA GLY A 241 -6.83 4.01 -1.44
C GLY A 241 -7.91 4.33 -2.48
N VAL A 242 -8.38 3.30 -3.19
CA VAL A 242 -9.43 3.43 -4.21
C VAL A 242 -10.67 4.17 -3.68
N VAL A 243 -11.05 5.24 -4.38
CA VAL A 243 -12.24 6.06 -4.06
C VAL A 243 -13.01 6.39 -5.33
N GLY A 244 -12.33 6.91 -6.36
CA GLY A 244 -12.98 7.34 -7.58
C GLY A 244 -13.40 6.14 -8.40
N LEU A 245 -14.68 6.09 -8.81
CA LEU A 245 -15.23 5.07 -9.70
C LEU A 245 -16.02 5.76 -10.82
N GLY A 246 -15.81 5.30 -12.06
CA GLY A 246 -16.59 5.68 -13.23
C GLY A 246 -16.87 4.43 -14.08
N PHE A 247 -17.98 4.39 -14.79
CA PHE A 247 -18.42 3.17 -15.48
C PHE A 247 -18.88 3.44 -16.89
N SER A 248 -18.32 2.69 -17.84
CA SER A 248 -18.83 2.61 -19.20
C SER A 248 -19.68 1.37 -19.36
N GLY A 249 -21.00 1.55 -19.44
CA GLY A 249 -21.92 0.46 -19.76
C GLY A 249 -21.75 -0.06 -21.18
N ARG A 250 -21.31 0.79 -22.13
CA ARG A 250 -21.07 0.41 -23.52
C ARG A 250 -19.86 -0.51 -23.67
N LEU A 251 -18.81 -0.27 -22.88
CA LEU A 251 -17.57 -1.05 -22.92
C LEU A 251 -17.52 -2.18 -21.88
N GLY A 252 -18.48 -2.24 -20.94
CA GLY A 252 -18.39 -3.13 -19.79
C GLY A 252 -17.12 -2.90 -18.99
N THR A 253 -16.76 -1.64 -18.75
CA THR A 253 -15.48 -1.27 -18.15
C THR A 253 -15.68 -0.36 -16.94
N LEU A 254 -15.13 -0.77 -15.81
CA LEU A 254 -15.03 0.05 -14.61
C LEU A 254 -13.69 0.79 -14.61
N TYR A 255 -13.76 2.12 -14.60
CA TYR A 255 -12.63 3.00 -14.36
C TYR A 255 -12.53 3.31 -12.88
N TYR A 256 -11.30 3.33 -12.36
CA TYR A 256 -11.09 3.66 -10.95
C TYR A 256 -9.76 4.35 -10.70
N GLN A 257 -9.68 5.04 -9.56
CA GLN A 257 -8.45 5.62 -9.06
C GLN A 257 -8.42 5.67 -7.52
N PRO A 258 -7.26 5.38 -6.90
CA PRO A 258 -6.95 5.83 -5.55
C PRO A 258 -7.02 7.35 -5.38
N LEU A 259 -7.20 7.82 -4.15
CA LEU A 259 -7.11 9.25 -3.86
C LEU A 259 -5.66 9.74 -3.95
N ALA A 260 -4.73 8.99 -3.37
CA ALA A 260 -3.29 9.31 -3.43
C ALA A 260 -2.65 8.73 -4.71
N THR A 261 -3.09 9.21 -5.88
CA THR A 261 -2.43 8.92 -7.16
C THR A 261 -2.79 9.92 -8.26
N ASP A 262 -1.88 10.13 -9.22
CA ASP A 262 -2.18 10.77 -10.49
C ASP A 262 -2.75 9.81 -11.54
N ARG A 263 -2.69 8.50 -11.31
CA ARG A 263 -3.02 7.47 -12.31
C ARG A 263 -4.52 7.18 -12.39
N LEU A 264 -4.97 6.73 -13.56
CA LEU A 264 -6.31 6.23 -13.81
C LEU A 264 -6.21 4.81 -14.34
N PHE A 265 -6.99 3.90 -13.76
CA PHE A 265 -6.99 2.48 -14.11
C PHE A 265 -8.34 2.05 -14.65
N SER A 266 -8.36 0.94 -15.38
CA SER A 266 -9.58 0.29 -15.83
C SER A 266 -9.52 -1.22 -15.62
N VAL A 267 -10.68 -1.82 -15.38
CA VAL A 267 -10.87 -3.27 -15.31
C VAL A 267 -12.18 -3.65 -16.01
N PRO A 268 -12.20 -4.70 -16.84
CA PRO A 268 -13.44 -5.23 -17.42
C PRO A 268 -14.38 -5.74 -16.33
N THR A 269 -15.67 -5.43 -16.44
CA THR A 269 -16.66 -5.90 -15.48
C THR A 269 -16.85 -7.41 -15.53
N THR A 270 -16.59 -8.06 -16.66
CA THR A 270 -16.60 -9.53 -16.76
C THR A 270 -15.61 -10.19 -15.81
N ALA A 271 -14.44 -9.58 -15.58
CA ALA A 271 -13.46 -10.07 -14.61
C ALA A 271 -13.91 -9.82 -13.16
N LEU A 272 -14.57 -8.69 -12.90
CA LEU A 272 -15.15 -8.39 -11.58
C LEU A 272 -16.30 -9.34 -11.24
N GLN A 273 -17.16 -9.63 -12.22
CA GLN A 273 -18.36 -10.45 -12.09
C GLN A 273 -18.05 -11.96 -11.98
N ALA A 274 -16.84 -12.40 -12.34
CA ALA A 274 -16.45 -13.81 -12.34
C ALA A 274 -16.38 -14.46 -10.95
N GLY A 275 -16.35 -13.66 -9.88
CA GLY A 275 -16.24 -14.14 -8.50
C GLY A 275 -14.86 -13.88 -7.88
N PRO A 276 -14.57 -14.50 -6.72
CA PRO A 276 -13.25 -14.44 -6.09
C PRO A 276 -12.17 -15.04 -7.01
N LEU A 277 -11.02 -14.36 -7.10
CA LEU A 277 -9.86 -14.86 -7.84
C LEU A 277 -9.18 -16.02 -7.10
N ALA A 278 -8.64 -16.98 -7.86
CA ALA A 278 -7.77 -18.00 -7.29
C ALA A 278 -6.42 -17.39 -6.86
N PHE A 279 -5.68 -18.09 -6.00
CA PHE A 279 -4.34 -17.65 -5.60
C PHE A 279 -3.41 -17.53 -6.82
N GLY A 280 -2.68 -16.42 -6.92
CA GLY A 280 -1.76 -16.15 -8.03
C GLY A 280 -2.43 -15.61 -9.30
N GLU A 281 -3.75 -15.66 -9.40
CA GLU A 281 -4.47 -14.96 -10.47
C GLU A 281 -4.54 -13.46 -10.18
N GLN A 282 -4.39 -12.65 -11.24
CA GLN A 282 -4.45 -11.20 -11.15
C GLN A 282 -5.66 -10.67 -11.94
N LEU A 283 -6.26 -9.61 -11.42
CA LEU A 283 -7.23 -8.85 -12.19
C LEU A 283 -6.55 -8.29 -13.47
N PRO A 284 -7.23 -8.31 -14.63
CA PRO A 284 -6.71 -7.70 -15.85
C PRO A 284 -6.85 -6.17 -15.80
N VAL A 285 -6.10 -5.54 -14.90
CA VAL A 285 -6.08 -4.09 -14.72
C VAL A 285 -5.20 -3.46 -15.80
N THR A 286 -5.72 -2.41 -16.43
CA THR A 286 -4.98 -1.60 -17.40
C THR A 286 -4.76 -0.20 -16.84
N LEU A 287 -3.53 0.31 -16.92
CA LEU A 287 -3.27 1.73 -16.74
C LEU A 287 -3.84 2.46 -17.95
N VAL A 288 -4.89 3.25 -17.74
CA VAL A 288 -5.45 4.09 -18.80
C VAL A 288 -4.45 5.20 -19.07
N GLY A 289 -3.97 5.88 -18.02
CA GLY A 289 -2.95 6.94 -18.11
C GLY A 289 -2.87 7.80 -16.85
N LYS A 290 -2.30 9.00 -16.98
CA LYS A 290 -1.98 9.90 -15.87
C LYS A 290 -2.68 11.25 -16.00
N LYS A 291 -3.12 11.78 -14.86
CA LYS A 291 -3.70 13.12 -14.69
C LYS A 291 -2.60 14.12 -14.28
N SER A 292 -2.91 15.41 -14.32
CA SER A 292 -2.01 16.47 -13.86
C SER A 292 -1.75 16.45 -12.35
N SER A 293 -2.76 16.04 -11.57
CA SER A 293 -2.68 15.87 -10.12
C SER A 293 -3.68 14.83 -9.63
N GLN A 294 -3.68 14.60 -8.31
CA GLN A 294 -4.63 13.73 -7.63
C GLN A 294 -6.07 14.20 -7.85
N GLY A 295 -7.02 13.29 -7.69
CA GLY A 295 -8.43 13.57 -7.80
C GLY A 295 -9.27 12.42 -7.30
N LEU A 296 -10.55 12.65 -7.12
CA LEU A 296 -11.45 11.63 -6.57
C LEU A 296 -12.70 11.43 -7.42
N ALA A 297 -13.32 12.49 -7.91
CA ALA A 297 -14.54 12.36 -8.69
C ALA A 297 -14.22 11.85 -10.09
N LEU A 298 -14.92 10.78 -10.48
CA LEU A 298 -14.89 10.19 -11.80
C LEU A 298 -16.32 10.04 -12.31
N SER A 299 -16.52 10.37 -13.58
CA SER A 299 -17.76 10.10 -14.31
C SER A 299 -17.41 9.76 -15.76
N VAL A 300 -18.28 9.01 -16.41
CA VAL A 300 -18.13 8.64 -17.83
C VAL A 300 -19.34 9.18 -18.57
N ASP A 301 -19.09 9.91 -19.66
CA ASP A 301 -20.15 10.34 -20.56
C ASP A 301 -20.67 9.11 -21.33
N PRO A 302 -21.94 8.70 -21.14
CA PRO A 302 -22.46 7.50 -21.78
C PRO A 302 -22.61 7.65 -23.30
N ARG A 303 -22.51 8.87 -23.85
CA ARG A 303 -22.66 9.12 -25.30
C ARG A 303 -21.44 8.66 -26.08
N ASP A 304 -20.24 8.87 -25.53
CA ASP A 304 -18.99 8.61 -26.23
C ASP A 304 -17.90 7.94 -25.39
N ASP A 305 -18.14 7.61 -24.13
CA ASP A 305 -17.17 7.08 -23.15
C ASP A 305 -16.05 8.06 -22.75
N THR A 306 -16.25 9.37 -22.96
CA THR A 306 -15.32 10.38 -22.42
C THR A 306 -15.35 10.35 -20.89
N ILE A 307 -14.18 10.26 -20.28
CA ILE A 307 -14.01 10.26 -18.83
C ILE A 307 -13.88 11.70 -18.36
N LEU A 308 -14.72 12.10 -17.41
CA LEU A 308 -14.64 13.38 -16.73
C LEU A 308 -14.04 13.19 -15.33
N PHE A 309 -13.11 14.06 -14.97
CA PHE A 309 -12.43 14.04 -13.69
C PHE A 309 -12.06 15.44 -13.22
N ALA A 310 -11.73 15.57 -11.94
CA ALA A 310 -11.37 16.83 -11.33
C ALA A 310 -9.99 16.74 -10.66
N PRO A 311 -8.93 17.22 -11.31
CA PRO A 311 -7.62 17.30 -10.70
C PRO A 311 -7.57 18.42 -9.64
N LEU A 312 -7.15 18.08 -8.42
CA LEU A 312 -7.30 18.91 -7.22
C LEU A 312 -6.37 20.12 -7.23
N THR A 313 -5.13 19.96 -7.70
CA THR A 313 -4.15 21.06 -7.73
C THR A 313 -4.54 22.13 -8.74
N GLU A 314 -5.01 21.71 -9.92
CA GLU A 314 -5.40 22.63 -10.99
C GLU A 314 -6.77 23.27 -10.77
N THR A 315 -7.58 22.78 -9.83
CA THR A 315 -8.93 23.31 -9.54
C THR A 315 -9.82 23.42 -10.79
N ALA A 316 -9.88 22.34 -11.54
CA ALA A 316 -10.53 22.27 -12.84
C ALA A 316 -11.43 21.03 -12.98
N ILE A 317 -12.28 21.04 -14.00
CA ILE A 317 -12.90 19.83 -14.56
C ILE A 317 -12.23 19.57 -15.90
N ALA A 318 -11.68 18.38 -16.04
CA ALA A 318 -11.06 17.90 -17.27
C ALA A 318 -11.84 16.72 -17.84
N ALA A 319 -11.73 16.56 -19.16
CA ALA A 319 -12.28 15.45 -19.90
C ALA A 319 -11.19 14.77 -20.72
N TRP A 320 -11.29 13.46 -20.83
CA TRP A 320 -10.38 12.64 -21.60
C TRP A 320 -11.11 11.51 -22.30
N GLN A 321 -10.97 11.45 -23.61
CA GLN A 321 -11.50 10.37 -24.45
C GLN A 321 -10.41 9.30 -24.66
N PRO A 322 -10.48 8.13 -24.01
CA PRO A 322 -9.38 7.16 -23.99
C PRO A 322 -9.04 6.60 -25.38
N ARG A 323 -10.03 6.50 -26.29
CA ARG A 323 -9.83 5.93 -27.64
C ARG A 323 -9.05 6.84 -28.58
N THR A 324 -9.36 8.14 -28.55
CA THR A 324 -8.70 9.14 -29.41
C THR A 324 -7.53 9.83 -28.71
N ASN A 325 -7.37 9.56 -27.40
CA ASN A 325 -6.47 10.25 -26.50
C ASN A 325 -6.66 11.77 -26.46
N GLN A 326 -7.84 12.27 -26.83
CA GLN A 326 -8.15 13.70 -26.78
C GLN A 326 -8.44 14.13 -25.34
N GLN A 327 -7.72 15.15 -24.87
CA GLN A 327 -7.91 15.74 -23.55
C GLN A 327 -8.32 17.20 -23.69
N ARG A 328 -9.23 17.66 -22.82
CA ARG A 328 -9.64 19.07 -22.76
C ARG A 328 -10.00 19.47 -21.35
N ILE A 329 -9.69 20.71 -20.98
CA ILE A 329 -10.25 21.35 -19.79
C ILE A 329 -11.66 21.84 -20.13
N LEU A 330 -12.65 21.39 -19.38
CA LEU A 330 -14.05 21.79 -19.55
C LEU A 330 -14.34 23.10 -18.83
N ALA A 331 -13.88 23.19 -17.58
CA ALA A 331 -14.05 24.37 -16.75
C ALA A 331 -12.86 24.52 -15.79
N TYR A 332 -12.52 25.76 -15.47
CA TYR A 332 -11.49 26.12 -14.50
C TYR A 332 -12.04 27.19 -13.57
N SER A 333 -11.95 26.97 -12.26
CA SER A 333 -12.35 27.96 -11.26
C SER A 333 -11.67 27.66 -9.92
N PRO A 334 -10.60 28.39 -9.55
CA PRO A 334 -9.90 28.18 -8.28
C PRO A 334 -10.73 28.54 -7.04
N GLU A 335 -11.83 29.25 -7.24
CA GLU A 335 -12.81 29.53 -6.20
C GLU A 335 -13.86 28.41 -6.08
N LYS A 336 -14.43 27.96 -7.21
CA LYS A 336 -15.57 27.03 -7.20
C LYS A 336 -15.17 25.56 -7.20
N LEU A 337 -13.99 25.19 -7.70
CA LEU A 337 -13.58 23.81 -7.98
C LEU A 337 -12.35 23.38 -7.15
N GLN A 338 -12.33 23.65 -5.85
CA GLN A 338 -11.19 23.30 -4.99
C GLN A 338 -11.12 21.80 -4.69
N PHE A 339 -12.19 21.22 -4.12
CA PHE A 339 -12.28 19.79 -3.85
C PHE A 339 -13.61 19.25 -4.38
N VAL A 340 -13.59 18.77 -5.62
CA VAL A 340 -14.77 18.19 -6.28
C VAL A 340 -14.97 16.76 -5.78
N ALA A 341 -15.96 16.57 -4.92
CA ALA A 341 -16.27 15.30 -4.27
C ALA A 341 -17.10 14.35 -5.16
N ASP A 342 -17.88 14.90 -6.08
CA ASP A 342 -18.66 14.08 -6.99
C ASP A 342 -18.94 14.78 -8.33
N ILE A 343 -19.01 13.99 -9.40
CA ILE A 343 -19.42 14.40 -10.75
C ILE A 343 -20.52 13.43 -11.18
N ARG A 344 -21.71 13.93 -11.48
CA ARG A 344 -22.87 13.12 -11.85
C ARG A 344 -23.42 13.54 -13.19
N TRP A 345 -23.53 12.58 -14.11
CA TRP A 345 -24.26 12.79 -15.35
C TRP A 345 -25.76 12.70 -15.08
N ALA A 346 -26.52 13.73 -15.49
CA ALA A 346 -27.96 13.77 -15.31
C ALA A 346 -28.65 13.68 -16.67
N ASP A 347 -29.10 12.48 -17.04
CA ASP A 347 -29.84 12.21 -18.30
C ASP A 347 -31.01 13.19 -18.49
N ARG A 348 -31.79 13.37 -17.42
CA ARG A 348 -33.00 14.19 -17.36
C ARG A 348 -32.73 15.70 -17.41
N ASP A 349 -31.47 16.10 -17.46
CA ASP A 349 -31.03 17.49 -17.52
C ASP A 349 -30.35 17.75 -18.87
N ASN A 350 -30.79 17.10 -19.94
CA ASN A 350 -30.14 17.12 -21.27
C ASN A 350 -28.70 16.55 -21.26
N GLY A 351 -28.42 15.63 -20.33
CA GLY A 351 -27.10 15.02 -20.18
C GLY A 351 -26.02 15.98 -19.67
N HIS A 352 -26.42 16.98 -18.87
CA HIS A 352 -25.48 17.89 -18.20
C HIS A 352 -24.84 17.23 -16.99
N PHE A 353 -23.62 17.67 -16.66
CA PHE A 353 -22.90 17.18 -15.49
C PHE A 353 -23.13 18.10 -14.28
N TRP A 354 -23.53 17.49 -13.17
CA TRP A 354 -23.65 18.12 -11.87
C TRP A 354 -22.41 17.83 -11.04
N LEU A 355 -21.94 18.83 -10.32
CA LEU A 355 -20.70 18.78 -9.56
C LEU A 355 -20.99 19.13 -8.10
N LEU A 356 -20.46 18.34 -7.18
CA LEU A 356 -20.40 18.68 -5.76
C LEU A 356 -18.97 19.10 -5.45
N SER A 357 -18.78 20.35 -5.04
CA SER A 357 -17.47 20.90 -4.71
C SER A 357 -17.47 21.50 -3.31
N SER A 358 -16.39 21.27 -2.58
CA SER A 358 -16.18 21.82 -1.24
C SER A 358 -14.77 22.40 -1.10
N ARG A 359 -14.51 23.01 0.06
CA ARG A 359 -13.16 23.34 0.52
C ARG A 359 -12.67 22.32 1.55
N PHE A 360 -12.72 21.03 1.20
CA PHE A 360 -12.42 19.91 2.11
C PHE A 360 -11.12 20.10 2.90
N GLN A 361 -10.06 20.61 2.26
CA GLN A 361 -8.78 20.87 2.91
C GLN A 361 -8.87 21.81 4.13
N LYS A 362 -9.80 22.78 4.10
CA LYS A 362 -10.08 23.67 5.24
C LYS A 362 -10.82 22.95 6.36
N PHE A 363 -11.78 22.08 6.03
CA PHE A 363 -12.47 21.24 7.01
C PHE A 363 -11.52 20.22 7.65
N TYR A 364 -10.67 19.58 6.84
CA TYR A 364 -9.68 18.60 7.29
C TYR A 364 -8.74 19.21 8.32
N ARG A 365 -8.19 20.39 8.02
CA ARG A 365 -7.29 21.17 8.89
C ARG A 365 -7.98 21.91 10.04
N ARG A 366 -9.32 21.86 10.13
CA ARG A 366 -10.12 22.61 11.13
C ARG A 366 -9.94 24.13 11.04
N GLU A 367 -9.83 24.65 9.81
CA GLU A 367 -9.60 26.06 9.46
C GLU A 367 -10.73 26.66 8.59
N VAL A 368 -11.92 26.03 8.58
CA VAL A 368 -13.05 26.50 7.76
C VAL A 368 -13.60 27.85 8.27
N ASN A 369 -13.85 28.78 7.35
CA ASN A 369 -14.42 30.09 7.66
C ASN A 369 -15.92 30.11 7.37
N ALA A 370 -16.74 30.23 8.42
CA ALA A 370 -18.20 30.28 8.31
C ALA A 370 -18.76 31.50 7.56
N ARG A 371 -17.92 32.52 7.27
CA ARG A 371 -18.32 33.73 6.54
C ARG A 371 -18.12 33.62 5.03
N GLU A 372 -17.45 32.57 4.57
CA GLU A 372 -17.15 32.33 3.16
C GLU A 372 -17.94 31.15 2.63
N VAL A 373 -18.29 31.17 1.34
CA VAL A 373 -18.94 30.03 0.69
C VAL A 373 -17.95 28.87 0.55
N ASN A 374 -18.18 27.79 1.29
CA ASN A 374 -17.28 26.63 1.34
C ASN A 374 -17.79 25.44 0.53
N ILE A 375 -19.09 25.35 0.26
CA ILE A 375 -19.73 24.19 -0.40
C ILE A 375 -20.61 24.68 -1.54
N ARG A 376 -20.52 24.03 -2.70
CA ARG A 376 -21.26 24.38 -3.91
C ARG A 376 -21.76 23.13 -4.63
N ILE A 377 -23.00 23.20 -5.11
CA ILE A 377 -23.52 22.32 -6.16
C ILE A 377 -23.59 23.15 -7.43
N THR A 378 -22.87 22.74 -8.46
CA THR A 378 -22.81 23.43 -9.75
C THR A 378 -23.22 22.52 -10.89
N ARG A 379 -23.67 23.11 -11.99
CA ARG A 379 -23.99 22.43 -13.24
C ARG A 379 -23.07 22.92 -14.34
N LEU A 380 -22.50 21.98 -15.08
CA LEU A 380 -21.67 22.23 -16.23
C LEU A 380 -22.58 22.40 -17.46
N MET A 381 -22.58 23.60 -18.03
CA MET A 381 -23.43 23.98 -19.16
C MET A 381 -22.56 24.24 -20.40
N PRO A 382 -22.96 23.77 -21.59
CA PRO A 382 -22.35 24.23 -22.84
C PRO A 382 -22.49 25.75 -22.95
N LEU A 383 -21.47 26.45 -23.47
CA LEU A 383 -21.59 27.88 -23.78
C LEU A 383 -22.69 28.07 -24.85
N GLN A 384 -23.90 28.42 -24.45
CA GLN A 384 -24.92 28.89 -25.37
C GLN A 384 -24.72 30.39 -25.57
N HIS A 385 -24.25 30.81 -26.75
CA HIS A 385 -24.43 32.19 -27.16
C HIS A 385 -25.94 32.45 -27.28
N PRO A 386 -26.50 33.44 -26.56
CA PRO A 386 -27.88 33.84 -26.81
C PRO A 386 -27.96 34.35 -28.25
N LEU A 387 -28.84 33.76 -29.07
CA LEU A 387 -29.26 34.35 -30.34
C LEU A 387 -29.99 35.66 -30.03
N LYS A 388 -29.24 36.76 -29.85
CA LYS A 388 -29.77 38.12 -29.95
C LYS A 388 -29.38 38.68 -31.31
N SER A 389 -30.39 39.29 -31.92
CA SER A 389 -30.48 39.84 -33.27
C SER A 389 -29.20 40.43 -33.84
N THR A 390 -29.04 40.20 -35.14
CA THR A 390 -28.28 40.99 -36.11
C THR A 390 -28.28 42.48 -35.76
N ILE A 391 -27.09 43.06 -35.55
CA ILE A 391 -26.64 44.37 -36.08
C ILE A 391 -25.10 44.40 -35.92
N LEU A 392 -24.44 44.74 -37.03
CA LEU A 392 -23.00 44.95 -37.14
C LEU A 392 -22.48 45.98 -36.13
N ASN A 393 -21.36 45.71 -35.48
CA ASN A 393 -20.08 46.36 -35.79
C ASN A 393 -18.98 45.88 -34.86
N SER A 394 -17.87 45.49 -35.49
CA SER A 394 -16.57 45.19 -34.91
C SER A 394 -15.99 46.41 -34.19
N PHE A 395 -15.49 46.22 -32.96
CA PHE A 395 -14.33 46.96 -32.47
C PHE A 395 -13.38 46.00 -31.75
N THR A 396 -12.21 45.85 -32.36
CA THR A 396 -11.01 45.17 -31.88
C THR A 396 -10.30 46.01 -30.82
N GLN A 397 -9.78 45.38 -29.77
CA GLN A 397 -8.58 45.87 -29.12
C GLN A 397 -7.68 44.69 -28.73
N SER A 398 -6.47 44.74 -29.27
CA SER A 398 -5.31 43.87 -29.01
C SER A 398 -4.46 44.46 -27.87
N TYR A 399 -3.80 43.61 -27.07
CA TYR A 399 -2.40 43.77 -26.62
C TYR A 399 -1.90 42.50 -25.90
N PHE A 400 -0.75 41.99 -26.39
CA PHE A 400 0.10 40.87 -25.95
C PHE A 400 0.91 41.20 -24.65
N PRO A 401 1.78 40.33 -24.04
CA PRO A 401 2.42 39.12 -24.59
C PRO A 401 2.57 37.87 -23.68
N GLN A 402 2.69 36.72 -24.36
CA GLN A 402 3.34 35.49 -23.86
C GLN A 402 4.86 35.60 -23.97
N ASN A 403 5.57 35.09 -22.96
CA ASN A 403 6.91 34.55 -23.10
C ASN A 403 7.12 33.44 -22.06
N TYR A 404 8.02 32.51 -22.42
CA TYR A 404 8.44 31.28 -21.73
C TYR A 404 7.56 30.06 -22.04
N TYR A 405 8.00 29.21 -22.98
CA TYR A 405 8.91 28.09 -22.72
C TYR A 405 9.49 27.58 -24.05
N ASN A 406 10.81 27.38 -24.09
CA ASN A 406 11.44 26.49 -25.07
C ASN A 406 12.75 25.93 -24.48
N ASN A 407 13.10 24.73 -24.97
CA ASN A 407 14.23 23.84 -24.64
C ASN A 407 13.83 22.76 -23.61
N THR A 408 13.98 21.46 -23.85
CA THR A 408 14.84 20.74 -24.80
C THR A 408 14.35 19.29 -24.92
N LEU A 409 14.12 18.76 -26.12
CA LEU A 409 14.11 17.32 -26.40
C LEU A 409 14.95 17.07 -27.65
N ARG A 410 16.04 16.32 -27.48
CA ARG A 410 16.85 15.79 -28.58
C ARG A 410 16.26 14.46 -29.04
N GLN A 411 15.73 14.46 -30.25
CA GLN A 411 16.15 13.64 -31.39
C GLN A 411 16.39 12.14 -31.15
N PHE A 412 15.50 11.31 -31.68
CA PHE A 412 15.84 10.09 -32.41
C PHE A 412 14.85 9.92 -33.57
N ASP A 413 15.34 10.15 -34.79
CA ASP A 413 14.60 9.88 -36.01
C ASP A 413 14.98 8.51 -36.60
N SER A 414 13.96 7.93 -37.21
CA SER A 414 13.84 6.75 -38.04
C SER A 414 14.97 6.49 -39.04
N PHE A 415 15.11 5.24 -39.49
CA PHE A 415 15.16 4.94 -40.93
C PHE A 415 14.68 3.52 -41.24
N SER A 416 13.79 3.42 -42.24
CA SER A 416 13.40 2.19 -42.93
C SER A 416 13.46 2.43 -44.45
N GLN A 417 14.18 1.58 -45.19
CA GLN A 417 13.74 0.82 -46.39
C GLN A 417 14.85 0.48 -47.41
N ILE A 418 15.08 -0.83 -47.59
CA ILE A 418 15.09 -1.67 -48.82
C ILE A 418 16.01 -1.32 -50.03
N ASN A 419 16.91 -2.25 -50.42
CA ASN A 419 16.95 -2.94 -51.74
C ASN A 419 18.02 -4.07 -51.91
N VAL A 420 17.55 -5.33 -52.05
CA VAL A 420 17.76 -6.34 -53.13
C VAL A 420 19.16 -6.80 -53.67
N LYS A 421 19.38 -8.14 -53.63
CA LYS A 421 20.24 -9.09 -54.46
C LYS A 421 21.78 -9.12 -54.22
N LEU A 422 22.55 -10.22 -54.29
CA LEU A 422 22.45 -11.62 -54.77
C LEU A 422 23.72 -12.43 -54.33
N LEU A 423 23.64 -13.79 -54.28
CA LEU A 423 24.71 -14.84 -54.36
C LEU A 423 25.76 -14.92 -53.23
N ALA A 424 26.30 -16.07 -52.78
CA ALA A 424 26.08 -17.51 -52.96
C ALA A 424 27.01 -18.23 -51.93
N GLY A 425 26.70 -19.49 -51.55
CA GLY A 425 27.69 -20.38 -50.95
C GLY A 425 27.15 -21.30 -49.84
N LEU A 426 26.58 -22.44 -50.26
CA LEU A 426 26.21 -23.58 -49.41
C LEU A 426 27.43 -24.26 -48.77
N SER A 427 27.25 -24.89 -47.60
CA SER A 427 27.56 -26.32 -47.43
C SER A 427 26.95 -26.89 -46.13
N ILE A 428 26.33 -28.06 -46.30
CA ILE A 428 25.53 -28.83 -45.34
C ILE A 428 26.25 -30.18 -45.12
N VAL A 429 26.43 -30.53 -43.84
CA VAL A 429 26.24 -31.84 -43.18
C VAL A 429 27.12 -33.06 -43.55
N SER A 430 27.76 -33.56 -42.49
CA SER A 430 28.07 -34.94 -42.05
C SER A 430 28.64 -35.99 -43.02
N VAL A 431 29.61 -36.77 -42.53
CA VAL A 431 29.47 -38.22 -42.25
C VAL A 431 30.72 -38.74 -41.50
N MET A 432 30.43 -39.69 -40.62
CA MET A 432 31.22 -40.41 -39.63
C MET A 432 32.19 -41.45 -40.26
N ILE A 433 33.20 -41.88 -39.48
CA ILE A 433 33.87 -43.22 -39.43
C ILE A 433 35.41 -43.25 -39.63
N LEU A 434 36.08 -43.41 -38.48
CA LEU A 434 37.16 -44.35 -38.10
C LEU A 434 38.57 -44.37 -38.77
N LEU A 435 39.54 -44.55 -37.84
CA LEU A 435 40.77 -45.36 -37.88
C LEU A 435 42.10 -44.72 -38.36
N LEU A 436 42.98 -44.44 -37.37
CA LEU A 436 44.30 -45.08 -37.15
C LEU A 436 45.56 -44.18 -37.05
N PHE A 437 46.26 -44.37 -35.91
CA PHE A 437 47.70 -44.19 -35.62
C PHE A 437 48.33 -42.79 -35.79
N SER A 438 49.26 -42.27 -34.98
CA SER A 438 49.75 -42.46 -33.61
C SER A 438 50.89 -41.44 -33.40
N LEU A 439 51.32 -41.23 -32.16
CA LEU A 439 52.59 -40.63 -31.72
C LEU A 439 52.72 -39.09 -31.74
N ARG A 440 52.40 -38.47 -30.59
CA ARG A 440 53.40 -37.84 -29.69
C ARG A 440 52.71 -37.22 -28.47
N MET A 441 52.31 -38.09 -27.53
CA MET A 441 52.04 -37.70 -26.15
C MET A 441 53.26 -38.04 -25.30
N ARG A 442 53.90 -37.03 -24.69
CA ARG A 442 54.64 -37.20 -23.41
C ARG A 442 55.09 -35.92 -22.70
N GLN A 443 54.71 -34.72 -23.16
CA GLN A 443 55.00 -33.48 -22.41
C GLN A 443 53.78 -32.64 -22.01
N LEU A 444 52.55 -33.03 -22.40
CA LEU A 444 51.34 -32.28 -22.06
C LEU A 444 50.69 -32.72 -20.73
N ASN A 445 51.04 -33.89 -20.19
CA ASN A 445 50.36 -34.46 -19.02
C ASN A 445 50.83 -33.87 -17.67
N ILE A 446 51.98 -33.19 -17.61
CA ILE A 446 52.42 -32.54 -16.35
C ILE A 446 51.80 -31.15 -16.21
N VAL A 447 51.61 -30.43 -17.32
CA VAL A 447 50.95 -29.11 -17.32
C VAL A 447 49.44 -29.25 -17.06
N ILE A 448 48.80 -30.30 -17.59
CA ILE A 448 47.37 -30.57 -17.35
C ILE A 448 47.14 -31.11 -15.92
N LEU A 449 48.07 -31.88 -15.32
CA LEU A 449 47.94 -32.27 -13.91
C LEU A 449 48.20 -31.13 -12.93
N LEU A 450 49.08 -30.17 -13.26
CA LEU A 450 49.28 -28.96 -12.45
C LEU A 450 48.14 -27.94 -12.62
N LEU A 451 47.49 -27.88 -13.79
CA LEU A 451 46.28 -27.08 -14.01
C LEU A 451 45.02 -27.75 -13.43
N ALA A 452 44.96 -29.09 -13.34
CA ALA A 452 43.87 -29.81 -12.69
C ALA A 452 43.99 -29.81 -11.15
N ALA A 453 45.15 -29.49 -10.59
CA ALA A 453 45.34 -29.27 -9.15
C ALA A 453 45.02 -27.83 -8.70
N VAL A 454 44.81 -26.91 -9.65
CA VAL A 454 44.14 -25.63 -9.38
C VAL A 454 42.68 -25.78 -9.80
N VAL A 455 41.97 -26.69 -9.15
CA VAL A 455 40.56 -26.41 -8.88
C VAL A 455 40.61 -25.18 -7.97
N THR A 456 40.46 -24.00 -8.56
CA THR A 456 39.99 -22.85 -7.80
C THR A 456 38.69 -23.31 -7.15
N SER A 457 38.75 -23.71 -5.89
CA SER A 457 37.56 -23.70 -5.06
C SER A 457 37.07 -22.27 -5.16
N ALA A 458 36.04 -22.02 -5.96
CA ALA A 458 35.29 -20.79 -5.85
C ALA A 458 34.86 -20.77 -4.38
N HIS A 459 35.50 -19.92 -3.57
CA HIS A 459 35.18 -19.83 -2.16
C HIS A 459 33.72 -19.38 -2.12
N GLU A 460 32.82 -20.25 -1.66
CA GLU A 460 31.44 -19.88 -1.41
C GLU A 460 31.46 -18.73 -0.40
N LYS A 461 31.10 -17.54 -0.88
CA LYS A 461 31.06 -16.31 -0.09
C LYS A 461 30.07 -16.41 1.08
N LEU A 462 28.94 -17.10 0.85
CA LEU A 462 27.98 -17.49 1.88
C LEU A 462 27.96 -19.00 1.99
N ARG A 463 28.20 -19.52 3.19
CA ARG A 463 28.19 -20.95 3.50
C ARG A 463 26.81 -21.36 4.00
N ASN A 464 26.35 -22.52 3.58
CA ASN A 464 25.16 -23.13 4.14
C ASN A 464 25.47 -23.70 5.54
N ILE A 465 24.79 -23.18 6.57
CA ILE A 465 24.95 -23.59 7.96
C ILE A 465 23.90 -24.65 8.32
N TYR A 466 22.64 -24.39 8.00
CA TYR A 466 21.53 -25.32 8.21
C TYR A 466 20.57 -25.28 7.04
N SER A 467 19.96 -26.42 6.75
CA SER A 467 18.96 -26.52 5.70
C SER A 467 17.87 -27.53 6.03
N TRP A 468 16.64 -27.22 5.63
CA TRP A 468 15.47 -28.04 5.89
C TRP A 468 14.68 -28.29 4.60
N LYS A 469 14.22 -29.52 4.46
CA LYS A 469 13.11 -29.85 3.56
C LYS A 469 11.78 -29.52 4.21
N ALA A 470 11.65 -29.90 5.48
CA ALA A 470 10.55 -29.57 6.37
C ALA A 470 11.12 -29.35 7.78
N LEU A 471 10.45 -28.52 8.59
CA LEU A 471 10.86 -28.29 9.97
C LEU A 471 10.51 -29.48 10.87
N GLU A 472 11.44 -29.82 11.77
CA GLU A 472 11.30 -30.86 12.78
C GLU A 472 11.56 -30.28 14.17
N PHE A 473 10.83 -30.77 15.17
CA PHE A 473 10.84 -30.22 16.53
C PHE A 473 11.21 -31.27 17.58
N ALA A 474 11.90 -30.82 18.63
CA ALA A 474 12.31 -31.65 19.76
C ALA A 474 11.12 -31.96 20.69
N PHE A 475 10.17 -32.77 20.21
CA PHE A 475 9.08 -33.28 21.04
C PHE A 475 9.64 -34.12 22.20
N PRO A 476 8.97 -34.13 23.38
CA PRO A 476 9.42 -34.91 24.53
C PRO A 476 9.63 -36.39 24.22
N ASP A 477 8.76 -36.96 23.38
CA ASP A 477 8.82 -38.32 22.88
C ASP A 477 8.00 -38.46 21.57
N GLU A 478 8.12 -39.61 20.90
CA GLU A 478 7.40 -39.88 19.65
C GLU A 478 5.89 -39.94 19.85
N HIS A 479 5.41 -40.34 21.03
CA HIS A 479 3.98 -40.39 21.32
C HIS A 479 3.37 -38.97 21.38
N ALA A 480 4.05 -38.01 22.00
CA ALA A 480 3.68 -36.60 22.00
C ALA A 480 3.67 -36.01 20.58
N ARG A 481 4.66 -36.36 19.76
CA ARG A 481 4.70 -35.97 18.34
C ARG A 481 3.48 -36.51 17.58
N LEU A 482 3.16 -37.79 17.71
CA LEU A 482 2.01 -38.41 17.06
C LEU A 482 0.67 -37.82 17.53
N ILE A 483 0.54 -37.46 18.81
CA ILE A 483 -0.64 -36.73 19.32
C ILE A 483 -0.74 -35.35 18.68
N ALA A 484 0.37 -34.60 18.61
CA ALA A 484 0.37 -33.27 18.00
C ALA A 484 -0.05 -33.33 16.53
N ILE A 485 0.39 -34.36 15.78
CA ILE A 485 -0.06 -34.62 14.42
C ILE A 485 -1.55 -34.98 14.37
N LYS A 486 -1.99 -35.92 15.21
CA LYS A 486 -3.39 -36.37 15.24
C LYS A 486 -4.37 -35.26 15.60
N THR A 487 -3.96 -34.32 16.45
CA THR A 487 -4.78 -33.19 16.91
C THR A 487 -4.70 -31.97 15.99
N GLY A 488 -3.79 -31.97 15.01
CA GLY A 488 -3.52 -30.81 14.15
C GLY A 488 -2.69 -29.72 14.82
N ALA A 489 -2.20 -29.93 16.05
CA ALA A 489 -1.27 -29.00 16.73
C ALA A 489 0.11 -28.95 16.04
N PHE A 490 0.47 -30.00 15.30
CA PHE A 490 1.59 -30.00 14.37
C PHE A 490 1.15 -30.58 13.03
N ILE A 491 1.22 -29.79 11.96
CA ILE A 491 0.96 -30.25 10.60
C ILE A 491 2.30 -30.26 9.86
N PRO A 492 2.86 -31.43 9.51
CA PRO A 492 4.13 -31.49 8.78
C PRO A 492 4.08 -30.65 7.51
N GLY A 493 5.07 -29.77 7.34
CA GLY A 493 5.16 -28.83 6.21
C GLY A 493 4.40 -27.50 6.39
N ALA A 494 3.54 -27.36 7.40
CA ALA A 494 2.87 -26.09 7.69
C ALA A 494 3.80 -24.99 8.27
N PRO A 495 4.80 -25.31 9.12
CA PRO A 495 5.74 -24.32 9.66
C PRO A 495 6.66 -23.69 8.61
N LEU A 496 6.78 -22.36 8.65
CA LEU A 496 7.66 -21.58 7.78
C LEU A 496 8.62 -20.73 8.65
N PRO A 497 9.93 -20.99 8.63
CA PRO A 497 10.90 -20.15 9.32
C PRO A 497 11.14 -18.83 8.56
N ILE A 498 11.22 -17.69 9.26
CA ILE A 498 11.43 -16.38 8.60
C ILE A 498 12.60 -15.55 9.13
N ASP A 499 13.04 -15.73 10.36
CA ASP A 499 14.17 -14.99 10.92
C ASP A 499 15.18 -15.90 11.61
N VAL A 500 16.41 -15.39 11.72
CA VAL A 500 17.51 -16.02 12.43
C VAL A 500 18.21 -14.97 13.28
N ASP A 501 18.68 -15.37 14.45
CA ASP A 501 19.68 -14.59 15.20
C ASP A 501 20.61 -15.53 15.98
N VAL A 502 21.81 -15.07 16.27
CA VAL A 502 22.87 -15.93 16.82
C VAL A 502 23.46 -15.34 18.08
N TYR A 503 23.32 -16.09 19.17
CA TYR A 503 24.02 -15.81 20.41
C TYR A 503 25.32 -16.58 20.48
N ASN A 504 26.45 -15.88 20.50
CA ASN A 504 27.77 -16.46 20.70
C ASN A 504 28.15 -16.44 22.18
N GLY A 505 27.57 -17.35 22.97
CA GLY A 505 27.91 -17.53 24.38
C GLY A 505 29.34 -18.05 24.59
N GLU A 506 29.80 -18.05 25.86
CA GLU A 506 31.19 -18.38 26.22
C GLU A 506 31.61 -19.77 25.72
N HIS A 507 30.73 -20.77 25.84
CA HIS A 507 31.04 -22.16 25.51
C HIS A 507 30.31 -22.66 24.26
N LYS A 508 29.05 -22.26 24.05
CA LYS A 508 28.22 -22.72 22.93
C LYS A 508 27.56 -21.52 22.21
N SER A 509 27.44 -21.65 20.88
CA SER A 509 26.69 -20.70 20.06
C SER A 509 25.28 -21.25 19.89
N THR A 510 24.29 -20.38 20.07
CA THR A 510 22.87 -20.73 19.95
C THR A 510 22.30 -20.00 18.76
N VAL A 511 21.74 -20.74 17.80
CA VAL A 511 21.11 -20.20 16.60
C VAL A 511 19.60 -20.24 16.80
N PHE A 512 19.00 -19.07 17.01
CA PHE A 512 17.56 -18.90 17.16
C PHE A 512 16.88 -18.85 15.80
N VAL A 513 15.66 -19.39 15.73
CA VAL A 513 14.82 -19.39 14.54
C VAL A 513 13.40 -19.00 14.94
N THR A 514 12.81 -18.06 14.20
CA THR A 514 11.41 -17.66 14.37
C THR A 514 10.54 -18.33 13.32
N ILE A 515 9.35 -18.76 13.74
CA ILE A 515 8.42 -19.54 12.93
C ILE A 515 7.01 -18.98 13.19
N PRO A 516 6.58 -17.95 12.44
CA PRO A 516 5.28 -17.32 12.65
C PRO A 516 4.14 -18.31 12.44
N ARG A 517 3.04 -18.10 13.18
CA ARG A 517 1.82 -18.90 13.06
C ARG A 517 0.89 -18.33 11.99
N PHE A 518 1.33 -18.37 10.73
CA PHE A 518 0.51 -17.98 9.56
C PHE A 518 -0.76 -18.84 9.42
N GLN A 519 -0.74 -20.05 9.99
CA GLN A 519 -1.83 -21.01 10.01
C GLN A 519 -1.69 -21.91 11.25
N ASP A 520 -2.68 -22.77 11.48
CA ASP A 520 -2.63 -23.83 12.48
C ASP A 520 -1.50 -24.83 12.20
N GLY A 521 -1.18 -25.68 13.18
CA GLY A 521 -0.17 -26.73 13.00
C GLY A 521 1.29 -26.30 13.18
N VAL A 522 1.53 -25.14 13.79
CA VAL A 522 2.87 -24.61 14.11
C VAL A 522 3.13 -24.71 15.63
N PRO A 523 3.80 -25.77 16.10
CA PRO A 523 3.93 -26.07 17.52
C PRO A 523 4.89 -25.11 18.26
N VAL A 524 5.95 -24.67 17.59
CA VAL A 524 6.98 -23.77 18.14
C VAL A 524 7.05 -22.53 17.27
N THR A 525 6.92 -21.34 17.86
CA THR A 525 7.05 -20.07 17.14
C THR A 525 8.39 -19.37 17.38
N LEU A 526 9.05 -19.66 18.49
CA LEU A 526 10.44 -19.30 18.75
C LEU A 526 11.19 -20.50 19.29
N GLY A 527 12.28 -20.86 18.63
CA GLY A 527 13.13 -21.96 19.03
C GLY A 527 14.60 -21.74 18.69
N TYR A 528 15.42 -22.74 18.98
CA TYR A 528 16.82 -22.79 18.58
C TYR A 528 17.18 -24.12 17.95
N VAL A 529 18.13 -24.11 17.02
CA VAL A 529 18.61 -25.31 16.34
C VAL A 529 19.47 -26.14 17.30
N THR A 530 19.16 -27.44 17.39
CA THR A 530 19.90 -28.39 18.24
C THR A 530 20.98 -29.13 17.45
N ASP A 531 21.79 -29.94 18.14
CA ASP A 531 22.78 -30.80 17.51
C ASP A 531 22.15 -32.12 16.96
N GLN A 532 20.83 -32.30 17.14
CA GLN A 532 20.10 -33.48 16.68
C GLN A 532 19.58 -33.29 15.25
N VAL A 533 19.52 -34.40 14.51
CA VAL A 533 19.03 -34.45 13.14
C VAL A 533 17.96 -35.55 13.04
N SER A 534 16.88 -35.29 12.32
CA SER A 534 15.83 -36.26 12.06
C SER A 534 16.29 -37.38 11.13
N ALA A 535 15.47 -38.42 10.97
CA ALA A 535 15.74 -39.52 10.05
C ALA A 535 15.93 -39.07 8.59
N ASP A 536 15.25 -37.98 8.19
CA ASP A 536 15.31 -37.41 6.85
C ASP A 536 16.44 -36.38 6.66
N GLY A 537 17.29 -36.19 7.67
CA GLY A 537 18.43 -35.27 7.63
C GLY A 537 18.09 -33.82 7.99
N ASN A 538 16.89 -33.53 8.51
CA ASN A 538 16.51 -32.17 8.91
C ASN A 538 17.02 -31.84 10.32
N PRO A 539 17.68 -30.69 10.55
CA PRO A 539 18.05 -30.24 11.89
C PRO A 539 16.81 -30.08 12.79
N VAL A 540 16.91 -30.50 14.05
CA VAL A 540 15.80 -30.46 15.01
C VAL A 540 15.80 -29.13 15.78
N ILE A 541 14.64 -28.51 15.91
CA ILE A 541 14.43 -27.22 16.62
C ILE A 541 13.82 -27.49 18.01
N ALA A 542 14.48 -26.99 19.06
CA ALA A 542 13.92 -27.00 20.41
C ALA A 542 13.21 -25.69 20.73
N PRO A 543 12.08 -25.72 21.48
CA PRO A 543 11.36 -24.51 21.83
C PRO A 543 12.16 -23.63 22.81
N TYR A 544 12.07 -22.32 22.61
CA TYR A 544 12.66 -21.34 23.52
C TYR A 544 11.57 -20.52 24.25
N PRO A 545 11.75 -20.23 25.55
CA PRO A 545 12.70 -20.89 26.46
C PRO A 545 12.30 -22.35 26.75
N ASN A 546 11.05 -22.72 26.50
CA ASN A 546 10.51 -24.07 26.69
C ASN A 546 9.15 -24.22 25.98
N TRP A 547 8.61 -25.45 26.01
CA TRP A 547 7.29 -25.78 25.46
C TRP A 547 6.14 -24.96 26.05
N ARG A 548 6.17 -24.70 27.38
CA ARG A 548 5.10 -23.94 28.06
C ARG A 548 4.96 -22.53 27.49
N TYR A 549 6.09 -21.88 27.23
CA TYR A 549 6.10 -20.52 26.71
C TYR A 549 5.53 -20.40 25.29
N ASN A 550 5.56 -21.49 24.52
CA ASN A 550 5.01 -21.56 23.17
C ASN A 550 3.52 -21.99 23.14
N LEU A 551 2.84 -22.18 24.28
CA LEU A 551 1.43 -22.60 24.29
C LEU A 551 0.51 -21.51 23.73
N ILE A 552 -0.33 -21.89 22.77
CA ILE A 552 -1.34 -20.98 22.20
C ILE A 552 -2.41 -20.68 23.25
N GLY A 553 -2.79 -19.41 23.38
CA GLY A 553 -3.83 -18.95 24.30
C GLY A 553 -3.33 -18.56 25.69
N ASP A 554 -2.08 -18.87 26.06
CA ASP A 554 -1.42 -18.30 27.24
C ASP A 554 -0.81 -16.94 26.87
N CYS A 555 -1.52 -15.86 27.18
CA CYS A 555 -1.04 -14.51 26.86
C CYS A 555 0.13 -14.03 27.76
N ASP A 556 0.57 -14.80 28.77
CA ASP A 556 1.85 -14.55 29.45
C ASP A 556 3.06 -15.10 28.65
N GLY A 557 2.80 -16.04 27.75
CA GLY A 557 3.77 -16.61 26.79
C GLY A 557 3.77 -15.90 25.43
N ILE A 558 4.23 -16.61 24.39
CA ILE A 558 4.30 -16.13 23.00
C ILE A 558 3.28 -16.80 22.09
N THR A 559 2.58 -15.98 21.31
CA THR A 559 1.57 -16.43 20.34
C THR A 559 2.15 -16.64 18.96
N SER A 560 2.82 -15.65 18.39
CA SER A 560 3.44 -15.75 17.07
C SER A 560 4.58 -14.75 16.94
N VAL A 561 5.80 -15.27 16.95
CA VAL A 561 7.01 -14.47 16.85
C VAL A 561 7.43 -14.34 15.41
N TYR A 562 7.52 -13.10 14.91
CA TYR A 562 7.97 -12.83 13.54
C TYR A 562 9.48 -12.65 13.46
N ARG A 563 10.02 -11.67 14.18
CA ARG A 563 11.46 -11.38 14.19
C ARG A 563 11.96 -11.17 15.60
N VAL A 564 13.24 -11.45 15.78
CA VAL A 564 13.95 -11.25 17.04
C VAL A 564 15.19 -10.38 16.79
N GLN A 565 15.72 -9.80 17.85
CA GLN A 565 17.04 -9.17 17.79
C GLN A 565 17.81 -9.41 19.07
N ILE A 566 19.07 -9.79 18.95
CA ILE A 566 20.03 -9.86 20.03
C ILE A 566 20.84 -8.57 20.03
N ASP A 567 20.87 -7.89 21.17
CA ASP A 567 21.67 -6.67 21.34
C ASP A 567 23.07 -6.94 21.92
N GLU A 568 23.88 -5.88 22.01
CA GLU A 568 25.26 -5.94 22.50
C GLU A 568 25.39 -6.29 24.00
N TYR A 569 24.29 -6.30 24.76
CA TYR A 569 24.24 -6.76 26.15
C TYR A 569 23.77 -8.22 26.27
N ASN A 570 23.72 -8.96 25.17
CA ASN A 570 23.25 -10.34 25.08
C ASN A 570 21.78 -10.48 25.55
N ARG A 571 20.95 -9.50 25.25
CA ARG A 571 19.50 -9.58 25.49
C ARG A 571 18.78 -9.96 24.20
N LEU A 572 17.93 -10.98 24.26
CA LEU A 572 17.07 -11.38 23.16
C LEU A 572 15.73 -10.64 23.25
N TRP A 573 15.50 -9.78 22.28
CA TRP A 573 14.26 -9.04 22.06
C TRP A 573 13.34 -9.86 21.16
N VAL A 574 12.15 -10.17 21.66
CA VAL A 574 11.17 -11.04 21.00
C VAL A 574 9.88 -10.27 20.77
N LEU A 575 9.56 -10.06 19.51
CA LEU A 575 8.33 -9.42 19.08
C LEU A 575 7.24 -10.47 18.84
N ASP A 576 6.25 -10.52 19.73
CA ASP A 576 5.05 -11.36 19.61
C ASP A 576 3.90 -10.54 19.02
N THR A 577 3.36 -10.98 17.89
CA THR A 577 2.25 -10.28 17.23
C THR A 577 0.92 -10.49 17.92
N GLY A 578 0.79 -11.57 18.70
CA GLY A 578 -0.49 -11.99 19.26
C GLY A 578 -1.48 -12.56 18.24
N VAL A 579 -1.07 -12.75 16.98
CA VAL A 579 -1.93 -13.18 15.86
C VAL A 579 -1.65 -14.63 15.47
N LEU A 580 -2.72 -15.41 15.28
CA LEU A 580 -2.70 -16.74 14.67
C LEU A 580 -3.58 -16.74 13.41
N GLY A 581 -2.98 -17.02 12.26
CA GLY A 581 -3.64 -16.82 10.97
C GLY A 581 -4.11 -15.38 10.81
N ALA A 582 -5.42 -15.18 10.68
CA ALA A 582 -6.05 -13.85 10.63
C ALA A 582 -6.67 -13.42 11.98
N LYS A 583 -6.54 -14.22 13.03
CA LYS A 583 -7.22 -14.00 14.31
C LYS A 583 -6.24 -13.49 15.36
N ARG A 584 -6.54 -12.34 15.95
CA ARG A 584 -5.85 -11.85 17.15
C ARG A 584 -6.27 -12.68 18.37
N ILE A 585 -5.32 -13.37 18.98
CA ILE A 585 -5.49 -14.18 20.19
C ILE A 585 -5.11 -13.38 21.43
N CYS A 586 -3.99 -12.64 21.33
CA CYS A 586 -3.49 -11.76 22.38
C CYS A 586 -3.18 -10.37 21.81
N GLU A 587 -3.04 -9.39 22.69
CA GLU A 587 -2.44 -8.11 22.33
C GLU A 587 -0.97 -8.30 21.91
N PRO A 588 -0.43 -7.46 21.01
CA PRO A 588 0.95 -7.55 20.59
C PRO A 588 1.89 -7.14 21.73
N LYS A 589 3.02 -7.83 21.85
CA LYS A 589 3.89 -7.80 23.02
C LYS A 589 5.36 -7.81 22.63
N LEU A 590 6.18 -7.22 23.49
CA LEU A 590 7.63 -7.26 23.40
C LEU A 590 8.19 -7.94 24.66
N HIS A 591 8.92 -9.03 24.47
CA HIS A 591 9.61 -9.73 25.55
C HIS A 591 11.12 -9.51 25.43
N VAL A 592 11.80 -9.34 26.56
CA VAL A 592 13.27 -9.22 26.60
C VAL A 592 13.81 -10.29 27.53
N PHE A 593 14.68 -11.15 27.01
CA PHE A 593 15.33 -12.21 27.79
C PHE A 593 16.82 -11.93 27.95
N ASP A 594 17.36 -12.16 29.14
CA ASP A 594 18.79 -12.27 29.34
C ASP A 594 19.25 -13.66 28.88
N LEU A 595 20.20 -13.71 27.94
CA LEU A 595 20.68 -14.98 27.38
C LEU A 595 21.74 -15.69 28.25
N HIS A 596 22.24 -15.04 29.31
CA HIS A 596 23.17 -15.70 30.23
C HIS A 596 22.45 -16.75 31.09
N ASP A 597 21.24 -16.44 31.57
CA ASP A 597 20.43 -17.33 32.41
C ASP A 597 19.05 -17.70 31.82
N ASN A 598 18.77 -17.23 30.59
CA ASN A 598 17.53 -17.44 29.83
C ASN A 598 16.26 -16.94 30.56
N LYS A 599 16.39 -15.92 31.42
CA LYS A 599 15.24 -15.33 32.12
C LYS A 599 14.69 -14.10 31.40
N ARG A 600 13.37 -13.94 31.48
CA ARG A 600 12.69 -12.73 31.01
C ARG A 600 12.99 -11.58 31.97
N ILE A 601 13.64 -10.53 31.49
CA ILE A 601 14.03 -9.33 32.24
C ILE A 601 13.12 -8.12 31.98
N ALA A 602 12.42 -8.10 30.85
CA ALA A 602 11.38 -7.11 30.58
C ALA A 602 10.23 -7.70 29.75
N PHE A 603 9.06 -7.09 29.90
CA PHE A 603 7.83 -7.47 29.21
C PHE A 603 6.96 -6.23 29.06
N HIS A 604 6.54 -5.93 27.83
CA HIS A 604 5.68 -4.81 27.52
C HIS A 604 4.55 -5.26 26.62
N THR A 605 3.31 -4.93 27.00
CA THR A 605 2.14 -5.10 26.14
C THR A 605 1.82 -3.75 25.53
N PHE A 606 1.69 -3.68 24.21
CA PHE A 606 1.41 -2.41 23.55
C PHE A 606 -0.02 -1.97 23.85
N PRO A 607 -0.26 -0.71 24.23
CA PRO A 607 -1.61 -0.21 24.50
C PRO A 607 -2.53 -0.27 23.28
N ARG A 608 -3.82 -0.56 23.49
CA ARG A 608 -4.82 -0.77 22.43
C ARG A 608 -4.93 0.42 21.46
N GLU A 609 -4.76 1.64 21.95
CA GLU A 609 -4.80 2.88 21.19
C GLU A 609 -3.63 3.06 20.22
N GLN A 610 -2.57 2.25 20.34
CA GLN A 610 -1.35 2.37 19.52
C GLN A 610 -1.36 1.45 18.29
N PHE A 611 -2.39 0.61 18.13
CA PHE A 611 -2.50 -0.33 17.02
C PHE A 611 -3.92 -0.44 16.47
N LYS A 612 -4.05 -0.85 15.23
CA LYS A 612 -5.33 -1.14 14.55
C LYS A 612 -5.68 -2.62 14.74
N GLU A 613 -6.94 -2.97 14.53
CA GLU A 613 -7.36 -4.39 14.63
C GLU A 613 -6.54 -5.31 13.72
N ASP A 614 -6.18 -4.84 12.52
CA ASP A 614 -5.37 -5.54 11.52
C ASP A 614 -3.86 -5.34 11.67
N SER A 615 -3.37 -4.54 12.63
CA SER A 615 -1.94 -4.28 12.83
C SER A 615 -1.14 -5.57 13.02
N LEU A 616 -0.02 -5.68 12.33
CA LEU A 616 0.87 -6.84 12.34
C LEU A 616 2.31 -6.36 12.48
N TYR A 617 2.84 -6.45 13.69
CA TYR A 617 4.19 -6.02 14.01
C TYR A 617 5.22 -7.10 13.64
N VAL A 618 6.06 -6.86 12.63
CA VAL A 618 6.88 -7.96 12.05
C VAL A 618 8.38 -7.77 12.17
N THR A 619 8.88 -6.57 12.46
CA THR A 619 10.32 -6.30 12.57
C THR A 619 10.59 -5.46 13.79
N VAL A 620 11.67 -5.78 14.51
CA VAL A 620 12.19 -4.99 15.62
C VAL A 620 13.64 -4.58 15.31
N ALA A 621 13.96 -3.30 15.53
CA ALA A 621 15.30 -2.75 15.53
C ALA A 621 15.64 -2.16 16.91
N VAL A 622 16.67 -2.68 17.57
CA VAL A 622 17.06 -2.33 18.94
C VAL A 622 18.21 -1.34 18.94
N ASP A 623 17.96 -0.16 19.51
CA ASP A 623 18.87 0.97 19.59
C ASP A 623 19.33 1.18 21.03
N VAL A 624 20.48 0.58 21.33
CA VAL A 624 21.16 0.71 22.61
C VAL A 624 21.98 2.02 22.61
N ARG A 625 21.84 2.79 23.69
CA ARG A 625 22.52 4.08 23.91
C ARG A 625 23.46 3.98 25.11
N ASP A 626 23.67 5.09 25.81
CA ASP A 626 24.54 5.20 26.98
C ASP A 626 24.03 4.32 28.16
N GLY A 627 24.25 3.01 28.06
CA GLY A 627 23.89 2.00 29.05
C GLY A 627 22.74 1.08 28.63
N CYS A 628 22.75 -0.14 29.19
CA CYS A 628 21.77 -1.20 28.93
C CYS A 628 20.30 -0.77 29.12
N GLN A 629 20.00 0.09 30.10
CA GLN A 629 18.63 0.56 30.34
C GLN A 629 18.18 1.67 29.38
N ASN A 630 19.12 2.44 28.83
CA ASN A 630 18.83 3.46 27.83
C ASN A 630 18.75 2.81 26.44
N THR A 631 17.71 2.00 26.25
CA THR A 631 17.49 1.26 25.00
C THR A 631 16.11 1.58 24.45
N PHE A 632 16.07 1.83 23.15
CA PHE A 632 14.83 1.98 22.40
C PHE A 632 14.64 0.79 21.47
N ALA A 633 13.41 0.39 21.24
CA ALA A 633 13.06 -0.57 20.20
C ALA A 633 12.12 0.10 19.19
N TYR A 634 12.45 -0.01 17.91
CA TYR A 634 11.62 0.45 16.80
C TYR A 634 10.94 -0.75 16.16
N VAL A 635 9.63 -0.72 16.04
CA VAL A 635 8.81 -1.87 15.66
C VAL A 635 7.95 -1.51 14.46
N ALA A 636 8.15 -2.22 13.34
CA ALA A 636 7.45 -1.98 12.09
C ALA A 636 6.10 -2.72 12.03
N ASP A 637 5.03 -1.99 11.72
CA ASP A 637 3.69 -2.51 11.47
C ASP A 637 3.40 -2.54 9.96
N VAL A 638 3.45 -3.72 9.36
CA VAL A 638 3.32 -3.87 7.89
C VAL A 638 1.91 -3.64 7.37
N THR A 639 0.89 -3.87 8.17
CA THR A 639 -0.52 -3.74 7.75
C THR A 639 -1.15 -2.46 8.28
N GLY A 640 -0.73 -1.99 9.46
CA GLY A 640 -1.16 -0.70 10.01
C GLY A 640 -0.40 0.49 9.42
N PHE A 641 0.70 0.26 8.70
CA PHE A 641 1.57 1.24 8.06
C PHE A 641 2.12 2.27 9.05
N SER A 642 2.70 1.76 10.15
CA SER A 642 3.17 2.59 11.26
C SER A 642 4.45 2.07 11.89
N LEU A 643 5.15 2.95 12.61
CA LEU A 643 6.35 2.64 13.36
C LEU A 643 6.07 2.88 14.85
N LEU A 644 6.12 1.81 15.64
CA LEU A 644 6.01 1.91 17.09
C LEU A 644 7.38 2.07 17.71
N VAL A 645 7.51 2.98 18.68
CA VAL A 645 8.74 3.18 19.45
C VAL A 645 8.50 2.77 20.89
N TYR A 646 9.36 1.92 21.44
CA TYR A 646 9.37 1.52 22.84
C TYR A 646 10.61 2.05 23.54
N ASP A 647 10.42 2.71 24.67
CA ASP A 647 11.44 3.28 25.55
C ASP A 647 11.55 2.38 26.79
N MET A 648 12.62 1.58 26.85
CA MET A 648 12.80 0.59 27.92
C MET A 648 12.98 1.25 29.29
N GLN A 649 13.71 2.37 29.34
CA GLN A 649 14.02 3.06 30.59
C GLN A 649 12.74 3.54 31.29
N ASN A 650 11.79 4.04 30.52
CA ASN A 650 10.52 4.57 31.03
C ASN A 650 9.34 3.60 30.88
N SER A 651 9.58 2.39 30.34
CA SER A 651 8.56 1.35 30.10
C SER A 651 7.30 1.90 29.42
N ARG A 652 7.50 2.67 28.34
CA ARG A 652 6.41 3.31 27.59
C ARG A 652 6.63 3.14 26.09
N SER A 653 5.55 3.27 25.33
CA SER A 653 5.60 3.26 23.87
C SER A 653 4.74 4.37 23.27
N TRP A 654 4.99 4.71 22.01
CA TRP A 654 4.15 5.59 21.20
C TRP A 654 4.20 5.16 19.73
N ASN A 655 3.15 5.51 18.98
CA ASN A 655 3.04 5.18 17.57
C ASN A 655 3.37 6.38 16.68
N ILE A 656 4.00 6.13 15.54
CA ILE A 656 4.34 7.13 14.53
C ILE A 656 3.75 6.70 13.19
N VAL A 657 3.14 7.66 12.48
CA VAL A 657 2.54 7.44 11.16
C VAL A 657 3.19 8.39 10.16
N ASN A 658 3.51 7.87 8.98
CA ASN A 658 4.09 8.62 7.88
C ASN A 658 3.71 7.97 6.53
N ASN A 659 3.60 8.78 5.47
CA ASN A 659 3.26 8.28 4.14
C ASN A 659 4.29 7.26 3.60
N LEU A 660 5.58 7.38 3.95
CA LEU A 660 6.63 6.47 3.50
C LEU A 660 6.54 5.06 4.12
N PHE A 661 5.64 4.84 5.10
CA PHE A 661 5.39 3.52 5.67
C PHE A 661 4.38 2.69 4.87
N TYR A 662 3.73 3.29 3.88
CA TYR A 662 2.79 2.60 3.00
C TYR A 662 3.53 1.82 1.90
N PRO A 663 2.92 0.77 1.35
CA PRO A 663 3.43 0.08 0.17
C PRO A 663 3.40 1.01 -1.06
N TYR A 664 4.32 0.79 -2.00
CA TYR A 664 4.34 1.49 -3.29
C TYR A 664 3.62 0.63 -4.35
N PRO A 665 2.43 1.03 -4.83
CA PRO A 665 1.63 0.22 -5.76
C PRO A 665 2.35 -0.32 -7.00
N PRO A 666 3.28 0.43 -7.65
CA PRO A 666 4.04 -0.11 -8.79
C PRO A 666 4.90 -1.34 -8.47
N TYR A 667 5.18 -1.61 -7.19
CA TYR A 667 6.05 -2.67 -6.71
C TYR A 667 5.32 -3.70 -5.84
N GLY A 668 3.99 -3.76 -5.94
CA GLY A 668 3.16 -4.72 -5.20
C GLY A 668 3.24 -6.16 -5.69
N THR A 669 3.65 -6.37 -6.95
CA THR A 669 3.78 -7.69 -7.55
C THR A 669 5.22 -8.19 -7.43
N PHE A 670 5.37 -9.37 -6.84
CA PHE A 670 6.63 -10.07 -6.68
C PHE A 670 6.80 -11.08 -7.80
N ASN A 671 8.02 -11.21 -8.32
CA ASN A 671 8.43 -12.29 -9.20
C ASN A 671 9.69 -12.92 -8.62
N ILE A 672 9.58 -14.17 -8.18
CA ILE A 672 10.65 -14.93 -7.55
C ILE A 672 10.74 -16.28 -8.25
N LYS A 673 11.86 -16.51 -8.94
CA LYS A 673 12.12 -17.75 -9.69
C LYS A 673 10.99 -18.14 -10.67
N GLY A 674 10.30 -17.15 -11.23
CA GLY A 674 9.21 -17.34 -12.20
C GLY A 674 7.81 -17.42 -11.58
N ASP A 675 7.69 -17.57 -10.26
CA ASP A 675 6.40 -17.52 -9.56
C ASP A 675 6.04 -16.06 -9.27
N THR A 676 4.77 -15.70 -9.49
CA THR A 676 4.25 -14.33 -9.27
C THR A 676 3.12 -14.30 -8.25
N PHE A 677 3.17 -13.32 -7.36
CA PHE A 677 2.11 -13.05 -6.38
C PHE A 677 2.10 -11.58 -5.98
N ASP A 678 0.95 -11.09 -5.51
CA ASP A 678 0.83 -9.74 -4.97
C ASP A 678 0.90 -9.77 -3.44
N LEU A 679 1.66 -8.84 -2.88
CA LEU A 679 1.75 -8.61 -1.44
C LEU A 679 1.96 -7.12 -1.19
N MET A 680 1.07 -6.49 -0.44
CA MET A 680 1.04 -5.02 -0.25
C MET A 680 1.42 -4.62 1.17
N ASP A 681 2.39 -5.33 1.74
CA ASP A 681 2.92 -5.01 3.07
C ASP A 681 3.73 -3.70 3.01
N GLY A 682 3.49 -2.84 4.00
CA GLY A 682 4.18 -1.57 4.21
C GLY A 682 5.54 -1.74 4.87
N ILE A 683 5.91 -0.77 5.73
CA ILE A 683 7.21 -0.72 6.43
C ILE A 683 7.59 -2.08 7.01
N LEU A 684 8.78 -2.58 6.66
CA LEU A 684 9.25 -3.90 7.07
C LEU A 684 10.75 -3.91 7.36
N GLY A 685 11.58 -3.50 6.40
CA GLY A 685 13.03 -3.45 6.58
C GLY A 685 13.38 -2.34 7.55
N LEU A 686 14.19 -2.67 8.58
CA LEU A 686 14.71 -1.70 9.55
C LEU A 686 16.19 -1.99 9.80
N ALA A 687 17.05 -1.00 9.59
CA ALA A 687 18.46 -1.09 9.94
C ALA A 687 18.97 0.18 10.62
N LEU A 688 19.72 0.02 11.71
CA LEU A 688 20.31 1.14 12.43
C LEU A 688 21.72 1.43 11.91
N GLY A 689 21.94 2.70 11.59
CA GLY A 689 23.25 3.23 11.28
C GLY A 689 24.23 3.19 12.45
N PRO A 690 25.52 3.37 12.16
CA PRO A 690 26.52 3.62 13.20
C PRO A 690 26.20 4.92 13.95
N ILE A 691 26.62 4.98 15.23
CA ILE A 691 26.46 6.20 16.03
C ILE A 691 27.45 7.25 15.53
N GLU A 692 26.94 8.44 15.22
CA GLU A 692 27.73 9.62 14.88
C GLU A 692 27.19 10.82 15.67
N ASN A 693 28.06 11.52 16.40
CA ASN A 693 27.69 12.68 17.24
C ASN A 693 26.52 12.42 18.22
N ASN A 694 26.50 11.25 18.85
CA ASN A 694 25.44 10.78 19.76
C ASN A 694 24.05 10.61 19.14
N ASP A 695 23.96 10.59 17.82
CA ASP A 695 22.75 10.22 17.09
C ASP A 695 23.05 9.07 16.11
N ARG A 696 22.02 8.49 15.52
CA ARG A 696 22.16 7.56 14.40
C ARG A 696 20.94 7.64 13.49
N ILE A 697 21.08 7.12 12.29
CA ILE A 697 19.99 7.04 11.32
C ILE A 697 19.29 5.68 11.48
N LEU A 698 17.97 5.67 11.43
CA LEU A 698 17.19 4.46 11.14
C LEU A 698 16.88 4.46 9.64
N TYR A 699 17.43 3.49 8.92
CA TYR A 699 17.05 3.16 7.55
C TYR A 699 15.84 2.24 7.58
N PHE A 700 14.93 2.46 6.63
CA PHE A 700 13.72 1.66 6.51
C PHE A 700 13.13 1.67 5.11
N HIS A 701 12.36 0.62 4.80
CA HIS A 701 11.57 0.55 3.59
C HIS A 701 10.32 -0.31 3.78
N SER A 702 9.33 -0.06 2.93
CA SER A 702 8.17 -0.95 2.78
C SER A 702 8.53 -2.22 1.99
N LEU A 703 7.92 -3.36 2.31
CA LEU A 703 8.16 -4.61 1.60
C LEU A 703 7.81 -4.49 0.11
N ALA A 704 6.64 -3.93 -0.18
CA ALA A 704 6.20 -3.61 -1.55
C ALA A 704 6.83 -2.30 -2.04
N SER A 705 8.17 -2.19 -2.00
CA SER A 705 8.92 -1.02 -2.47
C SER A 705 10.32 -1.38 -2.93
N ARG A 706 10.88 -0.52 -3.78
CA ARG A 706 12.31 -0.51 -4.13
C ARG A 706 13.05 0.70 -3.56
N ILE A 707 12.32 1.60 -2.91
CA ILE A 707 12.81 2.85 -2.34
C ILE A 707 13.24 2.59 -0.90
N GLU A 708 14.44 3.04 -0.57
CA GLU A 708 14.94 3.10 0.81
C GLU A 708 14.65 4.50 1.37
N SER A 709 14.35 4.57 2.66
CA SER A 709 14.08 5.83 3.37
C SER A 709 14.87 5.87 4.67
N TRP A 710 14.94 7.05 5.29
CA TRP A 710 15.67 7.22 6.52
C TRP A 710 15.08 8.30 7.43
N VAL A 711 15.37 8.20 8.72
CA VAL A 711 15.01 9.19 9.74
C VAL A 711 16.08 9.26 10.84
N PRO A 712 16.43 10.45 11.37
CA PRO A 712 17.26 10.56 12.57
C PRO A 712 16.55 9.98 13.79
N THR A 713 17.23 9.11 14.51
CA THR A 713 16.67 8.49 15.73
C THR A 713 16.43 9.51 16.85
N SER A 714 17.15 10.63 16.89
CA SER A 714 16.87 11.75 17.81
C SER A 714 15.45 12.33 17.66
N VAL A 715 14.88 12.30 16.45
CA VAL A 715 13.51 12.76 16.19
C VAL A 715 12.51 11.76 16.75
N ILE A 716 12.60 10.50 16.35
CA ILE A 716 11.60 9.47 16.69
C ILE A 716 11.66 9.01 18.15
N ARG A 717 12.79 9.20 18.84
CA ARG A 717 12.92 8.96 20.29
C ARG A 717 12.24 10.03 21.15
N ASN A 718 11.92 11.20 20.59
CA ASN A 718 11.28 12.27 21.35
C ASN A 718 9.77 12.02 21.49
N HIS A 719 9.40 11.32 22.57
CA HIS A 719 8.00 11.05 22.94
C HIS A 719 7.11 12.30 22.94
N THR A 720 7.62 13.47 23.36
CA THR A 720 6.79 14.69 23.47
C THR A 720 6.29 15.19 22.11
N THR A 721 7.04 14.91 21.03
CA THR A 721 6.66 15.26 19.66
C THR A 721 5.42 14.48 19.21
N PHE A 722 5.32 13.20 19.58
CA PHE A 722 4.32 12.27 19.04
C PHE A 722 3.15 11.98 19.99
N LYS A 723 3.24 12.43 21.24
CA LYS A 723 2.24 12.15 22.29
C LYS A 723 0.81 12.55 21.88
N GLU A 724 0.65 13.71 21.23
CA GLU A 724 -0.66 14.26 20.84
C GLU A 724 -0.96 14.09 19.34
N ASN A 725 0.07 13.85 18.53
CA ASN A 725 -0.06 13.70 17.09
C ASN A 725 0.98 12.70 16.56
N SER A 726 0.52 11.51 16.15
CA SER A 726 1.37 10.46 15.58
C SER A 726 1.98 10.83 14.23
N GLU A 727 1.45 11.83 13.53
CA GLU A 727 1.94 12.34 12.24
C GLU A 727 2.89 13.54 12.40
N ALA A 728 3.25 13.89 13.64
CA ALA A 728 4.19 14.96 13.90
C ALA A 728 5.54 14.73 13.20
N ALA A 729 6.26 15.82 12.87
CA ALA A 729 7.58 15.74 12.22
C ALA A 729 7.63 14.91 10.92
N ALA A 730 6.54 14.81 10.16
CA ALA A 730 6.47 14.07 8.89
C ALA A 730 7.63 14.39 7.91
N ARG A 731 8.11 15.64 7.90
CA ARG A 731 9.23 16.09 7.05
C ARG A 731 10.62 15.61 7.47
N SER A 732 10.74 14.97 8.64
CA SER A 732 11.99 14.37 9.10
C SER A 732 12.24 12.98 8.51
N PHE A 733 11.24 12.39 7.87
CA PHE A 733 11.35 11.14 7.12
C PHE A 733 11.66 11.47 5.66
N VAL A 734 12.72 10.88 5.13
CA VAL A 734 13.25 11.25 3.82
C VAL A 734 13.46 9.99 2.98
N PRO A 735 12.83 9.87 1.80
CA PRO A 735 13.13 8.81 0.85
C PRO A 735 14.40 9.15 0.05
N PHE A 736 15.15 8.13 -0.35
CA PHE A 736 16.23 8.32 -1.32
C PHE A 736 15.67 8.47 -2.74
N GLU A 737 16.34 9.27 -3.57
CA GLU A 737 15.90 9.55 -4.94
C GLU A 737 16.03 8.34 -5.88
N GLN A 738 17.04 7.50 -5.67
CA GLN A 738 17.28 6.30 -6.47
C GLN A 738 16.77 5.04 -5.75
N GLU A 739 16.48 4.02 -6.55
CA GLU A 739 15.89 2.76 -6.09
C GLU A 739 16.84 1.56 -6.25
N ARG A 740 16.49 0.46 -5.58
CA ARG A 740 17.04 -0.88 -5.83
C ARG A 740 16.51 -1.46 -7.13
N SER A 741 17.16 -2.52 -7.61
CA SER A 741 16.69 -3.31 -8.77
C SER A 741 15.43 -4.13 -8.49
N SER A 742 15.21 -4.55 -7.24
CA SER A 742 14.05 -5.33 -6.81
C SER A 742 13.69 -5.05 -5.34
N GLN A 743 12.51 -5.55 -4.93
CA GLN A 743 12.02 -5.45 -3.56
C GLN A 743 12.95 -6.19 -2.58
N SER A 744 12.90 -5.76 -1.31
CA SER A 744 13.69 -6.34 -0.23
C SER A 744 12.83 -6.61 1.00
N ALA A 745 13.17 -7.66 1.75
CA ALA A 745 12.53 -7.97 3.03
C ALA A 745 13.44 -7.55 4.18
N ALA A 746 14.39 -8.40 4.57
CA ALA A 746 15.30 -8.07 5.65
C ALA A 746 16.52 -7.29 5.17
N GLU A 747 16.98 -6.40 6.05
CA GLU A 747 18.22 -5.66 5.92
C GLU A 747 18.96 -5.63 7.26
N ALA A 748 20.28 -5.47 7.20
CA ALA A 748 21.13 -5.31 8.37
C ALA A 748 22.32 -4.44 8.02
N MET A 749 22.77 -3.61 8.96
CA MET A 749 23.94 -2.75 8.78
C MET A 749 25.07 -3.14 9.73
N ASP A 750 26.31 -3.14 9.24
CA ASP A 750 27.49 -3.34 10.07
C ASP A 750 27.97 -2.05 10.76
N ARG A 751 28.97 -2.15 11.63
CA ARG A 751 29.54 -0.97 12.32
C ARG A 751 30.21 0.05 11.39
N ASP A 752 30.61 -0.37 10.20
CA ASP A 752 31.31 0.47 9.24
C ASP A 752 30.35 1.23 8.33
N GLY A 753 29.05 0.96 8.43
CA GLY A 753 28.00 1.63 7.66
C GLY A 753 27.63 0.90 6.37
N VAL A 754 28.02 -0.37 6.22
CA VAL A 754 27.60 -1.20 5.09
C VAL A 754 26.23 -1.80 5.39
N LEU A 755 25.22 -1.35 4.66
CA LEU A 755 23.88 -1.93 4.64
C LEU A 755 23.88 -3.14 3.69
N PHE A 756 23.38 -4.28 4.17
CA PHE A 756 23.11 -5.48 3.41
C PHE A 756 21.61 -5.69 3.28
N PHE A 757 21.15 -6.17 2.13
CA PHE A 757 19.73 -6.40 1.85
C PHE A 757 19.54 -7.48 0.78
N GLY A 758 18.40 -8.17 0.83
CA GLY A 758 18.01 -9.15 -0.20
C GLY A 758 17.44 -8.47 -1.44
N LEU A 759 17.73 -9.00 -2.63
CA LEU A 759 17.16 -8.57 -3.90
C LEU A 759 16.33 -9.72 -4.49
N MET A 760 15.01 -9.67 -4.29
CA MET A 760 14.12 -10.83 -4.48
C MET A 760 14.02 -11.31 -5.93
N SER A 761 13.89 -10.39 -6.90
CA SER A 761 13.81 -10.79 -8.31
C SER A 761 15.18 -11.10 -8.90
N ASP A 762 16.25 -10.58 -8.30
CA ASP A 762 17.62 -10.84 -8.72
C ASP A 762 18.18 -12.15 -8.13
N LEU A 763 17.51 -12.70 -7.11
CA LEU A 763 17.90 -13.87 -6.32
C LEU A 763 19.31 -13.70 -5.74
N ALA A 764 19.52 -12.56 -5.08
CA ALA A 764 20.84 -12.06 -4.71
C ALA A 764 20.84 -11.32 -3.36
N ILE A 765 22.04 -11.11 -2.80
CA ILE A 765 22.30 -10.17 -1.72
C ILE A 765 23.05 -8.97 -2.29
N GLY A 766 22.52 -7.77 -2.03
CA GLY A 766 23.14 -6.50 -2.34
C GLY A 766 23.79 -5.86 -1.11
N CYS A 767 24.67 -4.88 -1.35
CA CYS A 767 25.21 -4.00 -0.32
C CYS A 767 25.31 -2.54 -0.79
N TRP A 768 25.34 -1.63 0.18
CA TRP A 768 25.60 -0.20 0.00
C TRP A 768 26.36 0.33 1.22
N ASN A 769 27.34 1.22 1.02
CA ASN A 769 28.10 1.83 2.11
C ASN A 769 27.68 3.29 2.31
N SER A 770 27.00 3.56 3.42
CA SER A 770 26.40 4.86 3.72
C SER A 770 27.41 5.95 4.06
N LYS A 771 28.59 5.59 4.58
CA LYS A 771 29.65 6.56 4.91
C LYS A 771 30.39 7.07 3.69
N HIS A 772 30.51 6.25 2.65
CA HIS A 772 31.25 6.59 1.44
C HIS A 772 30.36 7.09 0.31
N TYR A 773 29.11 6.63 0.25
CA TYR A 773 28.15 7.02 -0.77
C TYR A 773 26.90 7.58 -0.09
N PRO A 774 26.77 8.91 0.02
CA PRO A 774 25.62 9.53 0.70
C PRO A 774 24.30 9.21 -0.02
N GLU A 775 24.35 9.03 -1.34
CA GLU A 775 23.20 8.60 -2.13
C GLU A 775 23.07 7.08 -2.12
N TYR A 776 21.92 6.59 -1.70
CA TYR A 776 21.50 5.21 -1.86
C TYR A 776 21.11 4.92 -3.32
N GLY A 777 21.14 3.66 -3.74
CA GLY A 777 20.52 3.23 -5.00
C GLY A 777 21.41 3.30 -6.24
N GLY A 778 20.86 2.80 -7.35
CA GLY A 778 21.49 2.83 -8.67
C GLY A 778 22.93 2.31 -8.69
N LYS A 779 23.87 3.15 -9.15
CA LYS A 779 25.29 2.75 -9.33
C LYS A 779 26.06 2.52 -8.02
N ASN A 780 25.51 2.91 -6.88
CA ASN A 780 26.17 2.79 -5.58
C ASN A 780 25.85 1.45 -4.88
N ILE A 781 24.93 0.66 -5.45
CA ILE A 781 24.64 -0.70 -5.00
C ILE A 781 25.58 -1.68 -5.69
N GLU A 782 26.09 -2.64 -4.93
CA GLU A 782 26.85 -3.78 -5.43
C GLU A 782 26.15 -5.08 -5.10
N ILE A 783 26.09 -6.02 -6.05
CA ILE A 783 25.62 -7.38 -5.80
C ILE A 783 26.83 -8.21 -5.34
N ILE A 784 26.79 -8.68 -4.09
CA ILE A 784 27.92 -9.41 -3.49
C ILE A 784 27.82 -10.93 -3.66
N VAL A 785 26.59 -11.46 -3.70
CA VAL A 785 26.29 -12.88 -3.89
C VAL A 785 25.01 -13.02 -4.69
N LYS A 786 25.01 -13.92 -5.68
CA LYS A 786 23.83 -14.27 -6.47
C LYS A 786 23.73 -15.78 -6.59
N ASP A 787 22.62 -16.34 -6.17
CA ASP A 787 22.38 -17.78 -6.17
C ASP A 787 20.87 -18.06 -6.24
N PRO A 788 20.36 -18.45 -7.43
CA PRO A 788 18.95 -18.75 -7.64
C PRO A 788 18.38 -19.92 -6.82
N GLU A 789 19.23 -20.81 -6.32
CA GLU A 789 18.80 -21.96 -5.54
C GLU A 789 18.71 -21.63 -4.06
N THR A 790 19.68 -20.88 -3.54
CA THR A 790 19.75 -20.58 -2.11
C THR A 790 19.08 -19.26 -1.72
N LEU A 791 19.06 -18.24 -2.58
CA LEU A 791 18.63 -16.87 -2.24
C LEU A 791 17.26 -16.48 -2.84
N GLN A 792 16.26 -17.36 -2.71
CA GLN A 792 14.91 -17.11 -3.26
C GLN A 792 14.17 -15.99 -2.51
N PHE A 793 14.08 -16.07 -1.18
CA PHE A 793 13.44 -15.04 -0.36
C PHE A 793 14.24 -14.84 0.94
N PRO A 794 15.26 -13.95 0.94
CA PRO A 794 16.02 -13.59 2.14
C PRO A 794 15.14 -12.85 3.16
N SER A 795 14.44 -13.60 4.02
CA SER A 795 13.40 -13.11 4.92
C SER A 795 13.94 -12.48 6.22
N GLY A 796 15.13 -12.90 6.64
CA GLY A 796 15.80 -12.49 7.88
C GLY A 796 17.29 -12.29 7.65
N MET A 797 17.87 -11.24 8.24
CA MET A 797 19.26 -10.87 8.06
C MET A 797 19.82 -10.24 9.33
N LYS A 798 21.01 -10.66 9.78
CA LYS A 798 21.69 -10.09 10.96
C LYS A 798 23.18 -9.94 10.67
N VAL A 799 23.79 -8.89 11.21
CA VAL A 799 25.24 -8.77 11.34
C VAL A 799 25.60 -9.14 12.78
N VAL A 800 26.30 -10.27 12.96
CA VAL A 800 26.63 -10.82 14.27
C VAL A 800 28.14 -10.85 14.44
N LYS A 801 28.63 -10.53 15.64
CA LYS A 801 30.05 -10.71 15.99
C LYS A 801 30.29 -12.18 16.33
N SER A 802 31.16 -12.82 15.55
CA SER A 802 31.73 -14.13 15.88
C SER A 802 32.50 -14.09 17.20
N ARG A 803 32.77 -15.26 17.78
CA ARG A 803 33.60 -15.38 19.00
C ARG A 803 35.02 -14.81 18.86
N LYS A 804 35.50 -14.67 17.62
CA LYS A 804 36.81 -14.07 17.32
C LYS A 804 36.73 -12.55 17.08
N GLY A 805 35.57 -11.93 17.29
CA GLY A 805 35.34 -10.49 17.12
C GLY A 805 35.19 -10.02 15.66
N LYS A 806 35.15 -10.95 14.69
CA LYS A 806 34.82 -10.65 13.28
C LYS A 806 33.32 -10.61 13.07
N GLU A 807 32.84 -9.72 12.21
CA GLU A 807 31.43 -9.66 11.82
C GLU A 807 31.11 -10.69 10.74
N GLU A 808 29.98 -11.37 10.94
CA GLU A 808 29.39 -12.35 10.04
C GLU A 808 27.99 -11.87 9.65
N LEU A 809 27.68 -11.93 8.35
CA LEU A 809 26.32 -11.76 7.86
C LEU A 809 25.62 -13.11 7.91
N TRP A 810 24.53 -13.18 8.68
CA TRP A 810 23.65 -14.34 8.78
C TRP A 810 22.35 -14.06 8.03
N VAL A 811 21.92 -15.00 7.19
CA VAL A 811 20.74 -14.84 6.31
C VAL A 811 19.83 -16.04 6.43
N MET A 812 18.57 -15.81 6.77
CA MET A 812 17.48 -16.77 6.65
C MET A 812 16.81 -16.62 5.30
N THR A 813 16.66 -17.71 4.56
CA THR A 813 16.05 -17.73 3.22
C THR A 813 15.10 -18.89 3.06
N ALA A 814 13.95 -18.63 2.44
CA ALA A 814 12.87 -19.60 2.24
C ALA A 814 12.36 -19.60 0.80
N SER A 815 11.75 -20.69 0.36
CA SER A 815 10.92 -20.73 -0.85
C SER A 815 9.52 -20.15 -0.58
N PHE A 816 9.47 -18.89 -0.15
CA PHE A 816 8.25 -18.21 0.32
C PHE A 816 7.14 -18.17 -0.75
N GLN A 817 7.49 -17.91 -2.00
CA GLN A 817 6.55 -17.90 -3.13
C GLN A 817 5.86 -19.26 -3.36
N ARG A 818 6.58 -20.35 -3.09
CA ARG A 818 6.04 -21.72 -3.14
C ARG A 818 5.17 -22.04 -1.92
N TYR A 819 5.55 -21.51 -0.75
CA TYR A 819 4.71 -21.61 0.46
C TYR A 819 3.36 -20.94 0.22
N MET A 820 3.36 -19.70 -0.29
CA MET A 820 2.14 -18.93 -0.56
C MET A 820 1.23 -19.59 -1.60
N SER A 821 1.82 -20.22 -2.63
CA SER A 821 1.06 -20.97 -3.66
C SER A 821 0.66 -22.38 -3.26
N GLY A 822 1.09 -22.87 -2.08
CA GLY A 822 0.87 -24.27 -1.68
C GLY A 822 1.62 -25.31 -2.53
N SER A 823 2.68 -24.89 -3.23
CA SER A 823 3.44 -25.71 -4.18
C SER A 823 4.80 -26.20 -3.66
N LEU A 824 5.06 -26.09 -2.34
CA LEU A 824 6.29 -26.60 -1.73
C LEU A 824 6.47 -28.10 -1.95
N HIS A 825 7.68 -28.50 -2.33
CA HIS A 825 8.03 -29.90 -2.52
C HIS A 825 8.71 -30.48 -1.27
N PRO A 826 8.17 -31.54 -0.65
CA PRO A 826 8.72 -32.10 0.59
C PRO A 826 10.07 -32.81 0.41
N ASN A 827 10.45 -33.13 -0.83
CA ASN A 827 11.72 -33.79 -1.14
C ASN A 827 12.86 -32.81 -1.46
N GLU A 828 12.57 -31.51 -1.56
CA GLU A 828 13.53 -30.46 -1.88
C GLU A 828 13.87 -29.63 -0.63
N THR A 829 15.07 -29.05 -0.61
CA THR A 829 15.44 -28.10 0.44
C THR A 829 14.71 -26.77 0.22
N ASN A 830 13.80 -26.44 1.13
CA ASN A 830 12.93 -25.28 1.06
C ASN A 830 13.42 -24.11 1.92
N PHE A 831 14.18 -24.39 2.99
CA PHE A 831 14.61 -23.39 3.96
C PHE A 831 16.11 -23.52 4.24
N ARG A 832 16.81 -22.39 4.36
CA ARG A 832 18.26 -22.36 4.63
C ARG A 832 18.64 -21.22 5.57
N ILE A 833 19.65 -21.47 6.41
CA ILE A 833 20.41 -20.45 7.13
C ILE A 833 21.81 -20.42 6.52
N LEU A 834 22.20 -19.26 6.02
CA LEU A 834 23.50 -19.02 5.40
C LEU A 834 24.31 -18.05 6.25
N ALA A 835 25.64 -18.19 6.26
CA ALA A 835 26.52 -17.23 6.93
C ALA A 835 27.82 -17.00 6.14
N GLY A 836 28.36 -15.78 6.21
CA GLY A 836 29.63 -15.41 5.61
C GLY A 836 30.29 -14.23 6.33
N PHE A 837 31.61 -14.16 6.31
CA PHE A 837 32.33 -13.05 6.95
C PHE A 837 32.18 -11.76 6.14
N VAL A 838 31.83 -10.67 6.82
CA VAL A 838 31.56 -9.38 6.18
C VAL A 838 32.77 -8.88 5.37
N ASP A 839 33.98 -8.99 5.94
CA ASP A 839 35.26 -8.58 5.31
C ASP A 839 35.61 -9.38 4.05
N GLU A 840 35.04 -10.57 3.87
CA GLU A 840 35.18 -11.41 2.67
C GLU A 840 34.08 -11.10 1.65
N LEU A 841 32.86 -10.87 2.13
CA LEU A 841 31.70 -10.57 1.28
C LEU A 841 31.89 -9.30 0.46
N VAL A 842 32.30 -8.22 1.13
CA VAL A 842 32.45 -6.89 0.52
C VAL A 842 33.76 -6.73 -0.23
N ARG A 843 34.73 -7.62 -0.05
CA ARG A 843 36.10 -7.45 -0.55
C ARG A 843 36.15 -7.13 -2.04
N GLY A 844 36.83 -6.04 -2.40
CA GLY A 844 37.00 -5.63 -3.80
C GLY A 844 35.73 -5.08 -4.46
N THR A 845 34.71 -4.74 -3.67
CA THR A 845 33.48 -4.06 -4.13
C THR A 845 33.47 -2.61 -3.65
N LYS A 846 32.51 -1.80 -4.11
CA LYS A 846 32.29 -0.44 -3.58
C LYS A 846 31.92 -0.41 -2.10
N CYS A 847 31.44 -1.53 -1.54
CA CYS A 847 31.11 -1.62 -0.13
C CYS A 847 32.34 -1.81 0.77
N ASP A 848 33.52 -2.11 0.19
CA ASP A 848 34.76 -2.39 0.92
C ASP A 848 35.42 -1.13 1.48
N VAL A 849 35.48 -1.03 2.81
CA VAL A 849 36.14 0.06 3.55
C VAL A 849 37.67 0.01 3.39
N GLY A 850 38.26 -1.18 3.25
CA GLY A 850 39.71 -1.40 3.20
C GLY A 850 40.33 -1.02 1.85
N ALA A 851 39.64 -1.32 0.75
CA ALA A 851 40.08 -0.98 -0.60
C ALA A 851 40.09 0.54 -0.86
N LEU A 852 39.17 1.29 -0.25
CA LEU A 852 39.04 2.74 -0.43
C LEU A 852 40.11 3.54 0.33
N LYS A 853 40.60 3.06 1.47
CA LYS A 853 41.74 3.68 2.19
C LYS A 853 43.08 3.45 1.50
N ALA A 854 43.23 2.37 0.74
CA ALA A 854 44.47 2.04 0.03
C ALA A 854 44.74 2.90 -1.22
N HIS A 855 43.78 3.73 -1.67
CA HIS A 855 43.93 4.64 -2.81
C HIS A 855 44.32 6.08 -2.46
N PHE A 856 44.50 6.42 -1.17
CA PHE A 856 45.10 7.70 -0.75
C PHE A 856 46.20 7.52 0.31
N PRO A 857 47.37 6.97 -0.03
CA PRO A 857 48.54 7.06 0.83
C PRO A 857 49.45 8.25 0.45
N PHE A 858 48.93 9.42 0.04
CA PHE A 858 49.75 10.65 -0.06
C PHE A 858 48.89 11.92 0.08
N SER A 859 48.70 12.37 1.33
CA SER A 859 48.73 13.79 1.68
C SER A 859 48.90 13.93 3.20
N GLN A 860 50.16 13.91 3.65
CA GLN A 860 50.59 14.70 4.80
C GLN A 860 51.14 16.02 4.27
#